data_AF-A0ABD2KMR6-F1
#
_entry.id   AF-A0ABD2KMR6-F1
#
_cell.length_a   1.000
_cell.length_b   1.000
_cell.length_c   1.000
_cell.angle_alpha   90.00
_cell.angle_beta   90.00
_cell.angle_gamma   90.00
#
_symmetry.space_group_name_H-M   'P 1'
#
loop_
_entity.id
_entity.type
_entity.pdbx_description
1 polymer ?
#
loop_
_entity_poly.entity_id
_entity_poly.type
_entity_poly.pdbx_seq_one_letter_code
_entity_poly.pdbx_strand_id
1 'polypeptide(L)'
;MRNRNVLFAPTFVWFLCSSVAFFLLIASSPRPFSVSSCSYQVPGPDQLTFGVPLLRPFPFSPPRPAPFRRPRRAQQRRLFRRDLALSRDFRPLRIHLHFDPVSIESLPPSKQLFINSTLLPRAISFWQKSLLVRPANVPIRLSRKCESNQYYSDQSSAFLRCVTRCKAITNCGEVQVPDAHLFQCRFCLQSNPLSCIPSGPSDGPGVSDTDFLLYVSAVDTQRCRNEETIAYAAHCQQESELDRPIAGHVNICPGALSTHAHDQEVLLSTVKHEILHALGFSAGLYAFFRDAEGKPRSKRNLNNRPLSFNRERGYYDADPSTVRTVVREDWWTAEGQIPHPIHLMVTERVREEARRHFTCDRLEGAELENQGGDGTAMTHWEKRLFENEAMTGTHTQNPVYSRLTLALMEDSGWYRANYSTAEQLHWGHGLGCSFAMESCGKWIWEKLESNQSTAPFCANIKHDGSRSLATTRCTDQRDSLALCNLVPYKKPLPIDYRNFAHLHGVRHEGTKYYGGSVELADFCPYNQEFEWRAVNSTDRRDSRCELLGNAPTDSVANAVLEIYGIGSRCFDLAAYWTERKCGRIRTYSQFMAGCYAFVCSEGRLHIRLHNSTRLYTCFRPGQTVHIRRIVDGWLREGRIACPPCEEMCPQAAAGKQLRSVDDQLRSLMVNSNQLMVSFFLGKSLLFPRQTTTTEVKEMFSRSINSTKAISAIIPCHRCLCLPPPRPSLSLAVFPLPSRPSPSMTLPSTSRVPPQLR
;
A
#
# COMPACT_ATOMS: atom_id res chain seq x y z
N MET A 1 -64.38 6.29 -20.88
CA MET A 1 -64.12 5.02 -20.16
C MET A 1 -63.52 4.00 -21.14
N ARG A 2 -63.03 2.86 -20.65
CA ARG A 2 -62.51 1.70 -21.42
C ARG A 2 -63.51 1.25 -22.54
N ASN A 3 -63.16 0.51 -23.62
CA ASN A 3 -62.29 -0.68 -23.63
C ASN A 3 -61.97 -1.22 -25.07
N ARG A 4 -60.91 -2.04 -25.18
CA ARG A 4 -60.71 -3.24 -26.05
C ARG A 4 -60.44 -3.20 -27.58
N ASN A 5 -59.36 -3.91 -27.92
CA ASN A 5 -59.17 -4.95 -28.96
C ASN A 5 -59.04 -4.53 -30.45
N VAL A 6 -57.85 -4.67 -31.05
CA VAL A 6 -57.23 -5.88 -31.70
C VAL A 6 -57.76 -6.14 -33.12
N LEU A 7 -56.85 -6.11 -34.11
CA LEU A 7 -57.06 -6.56 -35.48
C LEU A 7 -55.80 -7.26 -36.04
N PHE A 8 -56.02 -8.15 -37.00
CA PHE A 8 -55.00 -9.01 -37.63
C PHE A 8 -54.28 -8.34 -38.83
N ALA A 9 -53.22 -9.02 -39.30
CA ALA A 9 -52.29 -8.74 -40.41
C ALA A 9 -52.97 -8.56 -41.82
N PRO A 10 -52.28 -8.21 -42.95
CA PRO A 10 -50.84 -8.44 -43.21
C PRO A 10 -50.02 -7.41 -44.07
N THR A 11 -48.74 -7.79 -44.21
CA THR A 11 -47.59 -7.29 -45.00
C THR A 11 -47.81 -6.63 -46.39
N PHE A 12 -47.01 -5.61 -46.72
CA PHE A 12 -46.27 -5.51 -48.00
C PHE A 12 -45.06 -4.52 -47.94
N VAL A 13 -44.25 -4.53 -49.00
CA VAL A 13 -42.85 -4.07 -49.14
C VAL A 13 -42.74 -3.15 -50.38
N TRP A 14 -41.94 -2.06 -50.47
CA TRP A 14 -40.74 -1.62 -49.73
C TRP A 14 -40.55 -0.07 -49.72
N PHE A 15 -39.32 0.40 -49.42
CA PHE A 15 -38.72 1.72 -49.70
C PHE A 15 -39.33 3.01 -49.10
N LEU A 16 -38.63 3.57 -48.08
CA LEU A 16 -37.83 4.80 -48.28
C LEU A 16 -36.82 4.99 -47.15
N CYS A 17 -35.60 5.44 -47.49
CA CYS A 17 -34.55 5.75 -46.53
C CYS A 17 -34.89 7.01 -45.70
N SER A 18 -34.73 6.97 -44.37
CA SER A 18 -33.79 7.86 -43.66
C SER A 18 -33.68 7.60 -42.15
N SER A 19 -32.54 8.01 -41.57
CA SER A 19 -32.46 8.56 -40.20
C SER A 19 -32.71 7.69 -38.94
N VAL A 20 -32.36 6.40 -38.89
CA VAL A 20 -32.26 5.67 -37.59
C VAL A 20 -31.01 4.78 -37.49
N ALA A 21 -29.83 5.39 -37.30
CA ALA A 21 -28.57 4.65 -37.08
C ALA A 21 -27.49 5.43 -36.29
N PHE A 22 -27.84 6.44 -35.48
CA PHE A 22 -26.86 7.42 -34.97
C PHE A 22 -26.79 7.63 -33.45
N PHE A 23 -27.36 6.73 -32.63
CA PHE A 23 -27.43 6.93 -31.16
C PHE A 23 -26.99 5.76 -30.27
N LEU A 24 -26.38 4.69 -30.82
CA LEU A 24 -26.09 3.45 -30.06
C LEU A 24 -24.60 3.03 -29.96
N LEU A 25 -23.64 3.96 -30.12
CA LEU A 25 -22.20 3.64 -30.07
C LEU A 25 -21.35 4.51 -29.11
N ILE A 26 -21.95 5.01 -28.03
CA ILE A 26 -21.22 5.61 -26.89
C ILE A 26 -21.84 5.11 -25.57
N ALA A 27 -21.69 3.82 -25.29
CA ALA A 27 -22.30 3.14 -24.14
C ALA A 27 -21.30 2.44 -23.22
N SER A 28 -20.09 2.99 -23.09
CA SER A 28 -19.12 2.61 -22.05
C SER A 28 -18.79 3.85 -21.22
N SER A 29 -19.60 4.14 -20.20
CA SER A 29 -19.26 5.17 -19.22
C SER A 29 -18.19 4.60 -18.27
N PRO A 30 -17.03 5.27 -18.12
CA PRO A 30 -16.08 4.89 -17.09
C PRO A 30 -16.74 5.10 -15.73
N ARG A 31 -16.84 4.04 -14.94
CA ARG A 31 -17.30 4.12 -13.55
C ARG A 31 -16.06 4.04 -12.65
N PRO A 32 -16.08 4.65 -11.45
CA PRO A 32 -15.04 4.36 -10.48
C PRO A 32 -15.00 2.85 -10.22
N PHE A 33 -13.86 2.36 -9.71
CA PHE A 33 -13.82 1.06 -9.05
C PHE A 33 -15.00 0.91 -8.08
N SER A 34 -15.46 -0.33 -7.89
CA SER A 34 -16.37 -0.62 -6.78
C SER A 34 -15.62 -0.28 -5.49
N VAL A 35 -15.97 0.84 -4.85
CA VAL A 35 -15.42 1.22 -3.56
C VAL A 35 -15.83 0.11 -2.60
N SER A 36 -14.89 -0.75 -2.26
CA SER A 36 -15.08 -1.81 -1.29
C SER A 36 -14.56 -1.27 0.03
N SER A 37 -15.47 -0.81 0.87
CA SER A 37 -15.16 -0.45 2.26
C SER A 37 -14.80 -1.72 3.03
N CYS A 38 -13.72 -1.66 3.81
CA CYS A 38 -13.30 -2.80 4.61
C CYS A 38 -14.37 -3.14 5.66
N SER A 39 -14.69 -4.43 5.78
CA SER A 39 -15.73 -4.95 6.70
C SER A 39 -15.13 -5.51 7.99
N TYR A 40 -13.92 -5.07 8.30
CA TYR A 40 -13.26 -5.39 9.54
C TYR A 40 -14.11 -4.90 10.72
N GLN A 41 -14.04 -5.62 11.84
CA GLN A 41 -14.63 -5.18 13.09
C GLN A 41 -13.72 -5.66 14.22
N VAL A 42 -13.34 -4.74 15.13
CA VAL A 42 -12.57 -5.13 16.32
C VAL A 42 -13.36 -6.16 17.13
N PRO A 43 -12.82 -7.36 17.40
CA PRO A 43 -13.52 -8.37 18.18
C PRO A 43 -13.88 -7.89 19.58
N GLY A 44 -15.10 -8.21 20.02
CA GLY A 44 -15.53 -7.96 21.39
C GLY A 44 -14.75 -8.81 22.41
N PRO A 45 -14.72 -8.43 23.71
CA PRO A 45 -14.01 -9.16 24.75
C PRO A 45 -14.50 -10.60 24.94
N ASP A 46 -15.79 -10.83 24.63
CA ASP A 46 -16.47 -12.13 24.62
C ASP A 46 -16.08 -13.03 23.44
N GLN A 47 -15.63 -12.41 22.34
CA GLN A 47 -15.16 -13.11 21.15
C GLN A 47 -13.69 -13.54 21.28
N LEU A 48 -12.93 -12.89 22.17
CA LEU A 48 -11.51 -13.15 22.38
C LEU A 48 -11.22 -14.14 23.52
N THR A 49 -10.03 -14.74 23.49
CA THR A 49 -9.51 -15.52 24.63
C THR A 49 -8.02 -15.24 24.79
N PHE A 50 -7.70 -14.54 25.89
CA PHE A 50 -6.35 -14.03 26.14
C PHE A 50 -5.55 -14.94 27.07
N GLY A 51 -4.23 -15.00 26.88
CA GLY A 51 -3.33 -15.68 27.81
C GLY A 51 -3.28 -17.19 27.66
N VAL A 52 -3.32 -17.68 26.42
CA VAL A 52 -3.16 -19.09 26.10
C VAL A 52 -1.69 -19.50 26.35
N PRO A 53 -1.42 -20.57 27.12
CA PRO A 53 -0.05 -20.93 27.46
C PRO A 53 0.64 -21.78 26.39
N LEU A 54 1.80 -21.32 25.92
CA LEU A 54 2.70 -22.08 25.03
C LEU A 54 3.68 -22.93 25.88
N LEU A 55 3.13 -23.94 26.58
CA LEU A 55 3.86 -24.72 27.57
C LEU A 55 5.01 -25.54 26.96
N ARG A 56 6.25 -25.14 27.23
CA ARG A 56 7.43 -25.99 27.02
C ARG A 56 7.29 -27.29 27.82
N PRO A 57 7.60 -28.47 27.25
CA PRO A 57 7.75 -29.67 28.04
C PRO A 57 8.88 -29.45 29.04
N PHE A 58 8.57 -29.49 30.34
CA PHE A 58 9.62 -29.68 31.32
C PHE A 58 10.25 -31.06 31.08
N PRO A 59 11.59 -31.19 31.06
CA PRO A 59 12.21 -32.50 31.04
C PRO A 59 11.81 -33.23 32.32
N PHE A 60 11.01 -34.29 32.18
CA PHE A 60 10.62 -35.14 33.30
C PHE A 60 11.87 -35.81 33.87
N SER A 61 12.29 -35.35 35.05
CA SER A 61 13.21 -36.05 35.94
C SER A 61 12.66 -35.88 37.35
N PRO A 62 12.14 -36.94 37.99
CA PRO A 62 11.58 -36.82 39.32
C PRO A 62 12.69 -36.40 40.30
N PRO A 63 12.54 -35.30 41.04
CA PRO A 63 13.54 -34.90 42.01
C PRO A 63 13.59 -35.95 43.12
N ARG A 64 14.76 -36.54 43.36
CA ARG A 64 15.00 -37.35 44.57
C ARG A 64 14.69 -36.48 45.81
N PRO A 65 14.04 -37.03 46.86
CA PRO A 65 13.65 -36.24 48.03
C PRO A 65 14.90 -35.76 48.78
N ALA A 66 15.19 -34.46 48.68
CA ALA A 66 16.18 -33.78 49.51
C ALA A 66 15.47 -33.10 50.71
N PRO A 67 16.06 -33.13 51.91
CA PRO A 67 15.37 -32.68 53.13
C PRO A 67 15.15 -31.16 53.16
N PHE A 68 14.11 -30.76 53.91
CA PHE A 68 13.60 -29.40 54.06
C PHE A 68 14.69 -28.32 54.20
N ARG A 69 14.80 -27.44 53.19
CA ARG A 69 15.35 -26.08 53.34
C ARG A 69 14.46 -25.05 52.65
N ARG A 70 14.30 -23.89 53.30
CA ARG A 70 13.39 -22.80 52.91
C ARG A 70 13.64 -22.30 51.47
N PRO A 71 12.60 -21.87 50.73
CA PRO A 71 12.69 -21.69 49.28
C PRO A 71 13.51 -20.47 48.85
N ARG A 72 14.60 -20.69 48.11
CA ARG A 72 15.38 -19.64 47.41
C ARG A 72 14.63 -19.09 46.18
N ARG A 73 13.52 -18.38 46.40
CA ARG A 73 12.70 -17.72 45.35
C ARG A 73 13.49 -16.76 44.43
N ALA A 74 14.68 -16.31 44.82
CA ALA A 74 15.53 -15.45 44.00
C ALA A 74 16.30 -16.18 42.87
N GLN A 75 16.53 -17.50 42.99
CA GLN A 75 17.46 -18.21 42.09
C GLN A 75 16.78 -18.70 40.80
N GLN A 76 15.53 -19.18 40.86
CA GLN A 76 14.72 -19.48 39.66
C GLN A 76 14.40 -18.21 38.85
N ARG A 77 14.06 -17.09 39.51
CA ARG A 77 13.85 -15.80 38.83
C ARG A 77 15.11 -15.27 38.13
N ARG A 78 16.31 -15.61 38.59
CA ARG A 78 17.57 -15.26 37.90
C ARG A 78 17.89 -16.15 36.69
N LEU A 79 17.48 -17.42 36.71
CA LEU A 79 17.59 -18.30 35.54
C LEU A 79 16.64 -17.84 34.42
N PHE A 80 15.37 -17.56 34.74
CA PHE A 80 14.41 -17.01 33.77
C PHE A 80 14.84 -15.65 33.19
N ARG A 81 15.61 -14.85 33.95
CA ARG A 81 16.20 -13.58 33.46
C ARG A 81 17.48 -13.77 32.64
N ARG A 82 18.17 -14.91 32.75
CA ARG A 82 19.31 -15.25 31.88
C ARG A 82 18.83 -15.90 30.58
N ASP A 83 17.74 -16.67 30.66
CA ASP A 83 16.97 -17.09 29.48
C ASP A 83 16.14 -15.97 28.86
N LEU A 84 16.01 -14.76 29.45
CA LEU A 84 15.54 -13.59 28.67
C LEU A 84 16.58 -13.07 27.66
N ALA A 85 17.75 -13.72 27.59
CA ALA A 85 18.64 -13.72 26.42
C ALA A 85 18.41 -14.95 25.48
N LEU A 86 17.23 -15.59 25.54
CA LEU A 86 16.77 -16.64 24.62
C LEU A 86 16.91 -16.15 23.18
N SER A 87 17.83 -16.79 22.46
CA SER A 87 18.08 -16.77 21.01
C SER A 87 17.45 -15.61 20.22
N ARG A 88 18.30 -14.81 19.55
CA ARG A 88 17.94 -13.83 18.51
C ARG A 88 17.35 -14.47 17.23
N ASP A 89 16.98 -15.74 17.28
CA ASP A 89 16.68 -16.63 16.17
C ASP A 89 15.22 -16.47 15.74
N PHE A 90 14.91 -15.28 15.22
CA PHE A 90 13.69 -15.06 14.45
C PHE A 90 13.73 -15.94 13.19
N ARG A 91 12.66 -16.68 12.94
CA ARG A 91 12.49 -17.58 11.79
C ARG A 91 11.27 -17.18 10.96
N PRO A 92 11.18 -17.54 9.67
CA PRO A 92 9.98 -17.29 8.86
C PRO A 92 8.71 -17.76 9.57
N LEU A 93 7.69 -16.90 9.59
CA LEU A 93 6.40 -17.19 10.22
C LEU A 93 5.77 -18.45 9.63
N ARG A 94 5.20 -19.32 10.46
CA ARG A 94 4.48 -20.54 10.04
C ARG A 94 2.99 -20.38 10.31
N ILE A 95 2.21 -20.19 9.24
CA ILE A 95 0.74 -20.09 9.29
C ILE A 95 0.15 -21.44 8.89
N HIS A 96 -0.67 -22.03 9.74
CA HIS A 96 -1.44 -23.23 9.42
C HIS A 96 -2.88 -22.86 9.07
N LEU A 97 -3.37 -23.38 7.95
CA LEU A 97 -4.75 -23.19 7.49
C LEU A 97 -5.64 -24.33 8.00
N HIS A 98 -6.72 -23.99 8.69
CA HIS A 98 -7.79 -24.94 9.04
C HIS A 98 -9.08 -24.51 8.36
N PHE A 99 -9.51 -25.29 7.37
CA PHE A 99 -10.73 -25.02 6.61
C PHE A 99 -11.95 -25.59 7.33
N ASP A 100 -13.01 -24.80 7.45
CA ASP A 100 -14.33 -25.30 7.82
C ASP A 100 -14.89 -26.16 6.69
N PRO A 101 -15.07 -27.48 6.87
CA PRO A 101 -15.51 -28.35 5.79
C PRO A 101 -16.91 -27.98 5.31
N VAL A 102 -17.81 -27.58 6.22
CA VAL A 102 -19.22 -27.34 5.89
C VAL A 102 -19.38 -26.19 4.90
N SER A 103 -18.77 -25.03 5.17
CA SER A 103 -18.87 -23.88 4.26
C SER A 103 -18.02 -24.04 3.01
N ILE A 104 -16.81 -24.63 3.09
CA ILE A 104 -15.94 -24.78 1.91
C ILE A 104 -16.48 -25.84 0.94
N GLU A 105 -16.94 -27.00 1.41
CA GLU A 105 -17.50 -28.06 0.55
C GLU A 105 -18.82 -27.63 -0.13
N SER A 106 -19.54 -26.66 0.44
CA SER A 106 -20.76 -26.09 -0.16
C SER A 106 -20.50 -25.25 -1.43
N LEU A 107 -19.25 -24.82 -1.66
CA LEU A 107 -18.89 -24.01 -2.83
C LEU A 107 -18.75 -24.87 -4.11
N PRO A 108 -18.94 -24.29 -5.31
CA PRO A 108 -18.58 -24.95 -6.57
C PRO A 108 -17.11 -25.43 -6.59
N PRO A 109 -16.79 -26.61 -7.18
CA PRO A 109 -15.43 -27.17 -7.15
C PRO A 109 -14.32 -26.25 -7.68
N SER A 110 -14.62 -25.38 -8.65
CA SER A 110 -13.68 -24.37 -9.15
C SER A 110 -13.32 -23.31 -8.10
N LYS A 111 -14.29 -22.88 -7.27
CA LYS A 111 -14.06 -21.97 -6.14
C LYS A 111 -13.28 -22.67 -5.01
N GLN A 112 -13.62 -23.93 -4.70
CA GLN A 112 -12.87 -24.73 -3.71
C GLN A 112 -11.39 -24.87 -4.10
N LEU A 113 -11.12 -25.29 -5.34
CA LEU A 113 -9.76 -25.45 -5.85
C LEU A 113 -9.00 -24.12 -5.82
N PHE A 114 -9.64 -23.02 -6.20
CA PHE A 114 -9.06 -21.68 -6.18
C PHE A 114 -8.70 -21.22 -4.76
N ILE A 115 -9.59 -21.41 -3.77
CA ILE A 115 -9.31 -21.08 -2.36
C ILE A 115 -8.12 -21.90 -1.84
N ASN A 116 -8.20 -23.22 -1.99
CA ASN A 116 -7.27 -24.16 -1.36
C ASN A 116 -5.89 -24.20 -2.02
N SER A 117 -5.80 -23.98 -3.33
CA SER A 117 -4.56 -24.15 -4.12
C SER A 117 -3.91 -22.83 -4.53
N THR A 118 -4.68 -21.74 -4.62
CA THR A 118 -4.19 -20.47 -5.20
C THR A 118 -4.31 -19.31 -4.23
N LEU A 119 -5.52 -18.97 -3.79
CA LEU A 119 -5.82 -17.73 -3.06
C LEU A 119 -5.13 -17.70 -1.68
N LEU A 120 -5.47 -18.64 -0.79
CA LEU A 120 -4.88 -18.64 0.54
C LEU A 120 -3.38 -19.00 0.54
N PRO A 121 -2.90 -20.01 -0.21
CA PRO A 121 -1.47 -20.29 -0.29
C PRO A 121 -0.64 -19.10 -0.74
N ARG A 122 -1.10 -18.31 -1.73
CA ARG A 122 -0.40 -17.08 -2.15
C ARG A 122 -0.46 -16.00 -1.07
N ALA A 123 -1.61 -15.80 -0.43
CA ALA A 123 -1.77 -14.78 0.62
C ALA A 123 -0.89 -15.08 1.86
N ILE A 124 -0.90 -16.31 2.38
CA ILE A 124 -0.01 -16.69 3.49
C ILE A 124 1.45 -16.69 3.07
N SER A 125 1.79 -17.12 1.84
CA SER A 125 3.19 -17.13 1.38
C SER A 125 3.82 -15.74 1.38
N PHE A 126 3.03 -14.68 1.14
CA PHE A 126 3.49 -13.31 1.34
C PHE A 126 3.85 -13.04 2.80
N TRP A 127 2.91 -13.23 3.74
CA TRP A 127 3.16 -12.97 5.16
C TRP A 127 4.26 -13.83 5.79
N GLN A 128 4.38 -15.09 5.39
CA GLN A 128 5.44 -16.00 5.82
C GLN A 128 6.84 -15.59 5.33
N LYS A 129 6.93 -14.83 4.22
CA LYS A 129 8.20 -14.26 3.71
C LYS A 129 8.48 -12.87 4.26
N SER A 130 7.42 -12.08 4.51
CA SER A 130 7.49 -10.70 4.99
C SER A 130 7.71 -10.60 6.50
N LEU A 131 7.27 -11.59 7.29
CA LEU A 131 7.36 -11.60 8.75
C LEU A 131 8.19 -12.78 9.26
N LEU A 132 9.15 -12.47 10.12
CA LEU A 132 9.86 -13.43 10.96
C LEU A 132 9.29 -13.38 12.37
N VAL A 133 9.25 -14.51 13.07
CA VAL A 133 8.68 -14.65 14.42
C VAL A 133 9.63 -15.40 15.35
N ARG A 134 9.47 -15.25 16.66
CA ARG A 134 10.04 -16.21 17.63
C ARG A 134 9.18 -17.48 17.59
N PRO A 135 9.71 -18.64 17.15
CA PRO A 135 8.87 -19.79 16.86
C PRO A 135 8.22 -20.38 18.11
N ALA A 136 6.98 -20.81 17.98
CA ALA A 136 6.37 -21.71 18.94
C ALA A 136 7.09 -23.07 18.85
N ASN A 137 7.90 -23.37 19.85
CA ASN A 137 8.66 -24.62 19.95
C ASN A 137 7.82 -25.81 20.47
N VAL A 138 6.50 -25.67 20.48
CA VAL A 138 5.53 -26.64 21.02
C VAL A 138 4.25 -26.63 20.18
N PRO A 139 3.49 -27.74 20.11
CA PRO A 139 2.22 -27.75 19.40
C PRO A 139 1.22 -26.76 20.01
N ILE A 140 0.71 -25.84 19.19
CA ILE A 140 -0.25 -24.84 19.64
C ILE A 140 -1.56 -25.54 19.98
N ARG A 141 -2.08 -25.23 21.17
CA ARG A 141 -3.40 -25.62 21.65
C ARG A 141 -4.13 -24.35 22.09
N LEU A 142 -5.42 -24.31 21.82
CA LEU A 142 -6.28 -23.18 22.11
C LEU A 142 -7.11 -23.42 23.38
N SER A 143 -7.39 -22.35 24.10
CA SER A 143 -8.24 -22.41 25.30
C SER A 143 -9.71 -22.50 24.90
N ARG A 144 -10.50 -23.29 25.63
CA ARG A 144 -11.96 -23.30 25.46
C ARG A 144 -12.56 -22.01 26.00
N LYS A 145 -13.60 -21.49 25.33
CA LYS A 145 -14.36 -20.33 25.80
C LYS A 145 -15.22 -20.69 27.01
N CYS A 146 -15.43 -19.75 27.92
CA CYS A 146 -16.31 -19.92 29.07
C CYS A 146 -17.76 -19.54 28.77
N GLU A 147 -18.73 -20.17 29.43
CA GLU A 147 -20.15 -19.81 29.26
C GLU A 147 -20.40 -18.37 29.71
N SER A 148 -19.80 -18.00 30.84
CA SER A 148 -19.82 -16.66 31.45
C SER A 148 -18.89 -15.64 30.78
N ASN A 149 -18.03 -16.06 29.84
CA ASN A 149 -16.86 -15.33 29.34
C ASN A 149 -15.91 -14.80 30.46
N GLN A 150 -16.02 -15.30 31.69
CA GLN A 150 -15.16 -14.93 32.82
C GLN A 150 -14.12 -16.01 33.09
N TYR A 151 -12.88 -15.56 33.38
CA TYR A 151 -11.72 -16.44 33.51
C TYR A 151 -10.97 -16.19 34.82
N TYR A 152 -10.65 -17.26 35.55
CA TYR A 152 -9.68 -17.25 36.64
C TYR A 152 -8.25 -17.32 36.09
N SER A 153 -7.47 -16.32 36.49
CA SER A 153 -6.02 -16.23 36.32
C SER A 153 -5.38 -16.40 37.70
N ASP A 154 -4.58 -17.45 37.88
CA ASP A 154 -3.83 -17.72 39.10
C ASP A 154 -2.33 -17.71 38.78
N GLN A 155 -1.54 -16.95 39.54
CA GLN A 155 -0.10 -16.84 39.34
C GLN A 155 0.66 -18.17 39.57
N SER A 156 0.02 -19.18 40.18
CA SER A 156 0.60 -20.52 40.34
C SER A 156 0.38 -21.44 39.13
N SER A 157 -0.50 -21.07 38.19
CA SER A 157 -0.95 -21.92 37.08
C SER A 157 -0.93 -21.19 35.75
N ALA A 158 -0.18 -21.74 34.79
CA ALA A 158 -0.15 -21.22 33.42
C ALA A 158 -1.48 -21.40 32.66
N PHE A 159 -2.38 -22.28 33.11
CA PHE A 159 -3.67 -22.50 32.47
C PHE A 159 -4.73 -21.50 32.93
N LEU A 160 -5.39 -20.88 31.95
CA LEU A 160 -6.63 -20.13 32.10
C LEU A 160 -7.78 -21.09 32.50
N ARG A 161 -8.65 -20.69 33.44
CA ARG A 161 -9.76 -21.52 33.92
C ARG A 161 -11.09 -20.79 33.86
N CYS A 162 -12.17 -21.48 33.56
CA CYS A 162 -13.50 -20.87 33.52
C CYS A 162 -14.12 -20.65 34.90
N VAL A 163 -14.73 -19.48 35.09
CA VAL A 163 -15.78 -19.30 36.10
C VAL A 163 -16.99 -20.13 35.66
N THR A 164 -17.58 -20.89 36.58
CA THR A 164 -18.67 -21.88 36.39
C THR A 164 -18.39 -23.02 35.43
N ARG A 165 -18.33 -22.81 34.10
CA ARG A 165 -18.22 -23.87 33.07
C ARG A 165 -17.60 -23.37 31.76
N CYS A 166 -17.02 -24.28 30.98
CA CYS A 166 -16.66 -24.02 29.58
C CYS A 166 -17.88 -24.23 28.66
N LYS A 167 -17.94 -23.48 27.56
CA LYS A 167 -18.88 -23.76 26.46
C LYS A 167 -18.55 -25.12 25.84
N ALA A 168 -19.59 -25.88 25.47
CA ALA A 168 -19.44 -27.15 24.77
C ALA A 168 -18.69 -26.98 23.44
N ILE A 169 -19.01 -25.91 22.71
CA ILE A 169 -18.40 -25.54 21.43
C ILE A 169 -17.56 -24.27 21.62
N THR A 170 -16.35 -24.25 21.05
CA THR A 170 -15.46 -23.07 21.02
C THR A 170 -15.23 -22.66 19.58
N ASN A 171 -15.62 -21.43 19.22
CA ASN A 171 -15.49 -20.89 17.86
C ASN A 171 -14.38 -19.83 17.77
N CYS A 172 -13.71 -19.80 16.61
CA CYS A 172 -12.84 -18.74 16.15
C CYS A 172 -13.47 -18.15 14.88
N GLY A 173 -14.13 -16.99 15.01
CA GLY A 173 -15.05 -16.49 13.97
C GLY A 173 -16.22 -17.45 13.74
N GLU A 174 -16.50 -17.72 12.46
CA GLU A 174 -17.57 -18.65 12.04
C GLU A 174 -17.17 -20.14 12.21
N VAL A 175 -15.89 -20.44 12.46
CA VAL A 175 -15.36 -21.81 12.45
C VAL A 175 -15.37 -22.40 13.87
N GLN A 176 -15.93 -23.61 14.00
CA GLN A 176 -15.78 -24.42 15.20
C GLN A 176 -14.34 -24.93 15.30
N VAL A 177 -13.66 -24.63 16.41
CA VAL A 177 -12.33 -25.16 16.70
C VAL A 177 -12.47 -26.65 17.07
N PRO A 178 -11.77 -27.58 16.38
CA PRO A 178 -11.87 -28.99 16.68
C PRO A 178 -11.22 -29.34 18.03
N ASP A 179 -11.74 -30.35 18.72
CA ASP A 179 -11.20 -30.80 20.01
C ASP A 179 -9.70 -31.17 19.96
N ALA A 180 -9.21 -31.62 18.80
CA ALA A 180 -7.80 -31.91 18.59
C ALA A 180 -6.88 -30.67 18.76
N HIS A 181 -7.40 -29.47 18.54
CA HIS A 181 -6.69 -28.21 18.72
C HIS A 181 -6.91 -27.58 20.10
N LEU A 182 -7.77 -28.15 20.96
CA LEU A 182 -8.18 -27.54 22.22
C LEU A 182 -7.48 -28.17 23.44
N PHE A 183 -7.25 -27.35 24.46
CA PHE A 183 -7.02 -27.84 25.82
C PHE A 183 -8.31 -28.46 26.39
N GLN A 184 -8.17 -29.42 27.31
CA GLN A 184 -9.24 -29.92 28.17
C GLN A 184 -9.88 -28.77 28.94
N CYS A 185 -11.21 -28.79 29.06
CA CYS A 185 -11.93 -27.79 29.85
C CYS A 185 -11.47 -27.87 31.31
N ARG A 186 -11.17 -26.71 31.91
CA ARG A 186 -10.82 -26.56 33.32
C ARG A 186 -11.68 -25.44 33.89
N PHE A 187 -12.58 -25.76 34.82
CA PHE A 187 -13.52 -24.79 35.40
C PHE A 187 -13.57 -24.93 36.92
N CYS A 188 -14.01 -23.88 37.61
CA CYS A 188 -14.07 -23.83 39.07
C CYS A 188 -15.52 -23.80 39.57
N LEU A 189 -15.86 -24.70 40.49
CA LEU A 189 -17.15 -24.75 41.15
C LEU A 189 -17.18 -23.69 42.26
N GLN A 190 -17.98 -22.64 42.08
CA GLN A 190 -17.95 -21.39 42.87
C GLN A 190 -16.66 -20.58 42.68
N SER A 191 -16.62 -19.38 43.27
CA SER A 191 -15.57 -18.39 43.05
C SER A 191 -14.21 -18.69 43.71
N ASN A 192 -13.91 -19.96 43.95
CA ASN A 192 -12.72 -20.43 44.66
C ASN A 192 -11.70 -21.02 43.66
N PRO A 193 -10.50 -20.43 43.47
CA PRO A 193 -9.47 -20.99 42.59
C PRO A 193 -8.94 -22.38 43.00
N LEU A 194 -9.28 -22.88 44.19
CA LEU A 194 -8.91 -24.21 44.67
C LEU A 194 -9.94 -25.31 44.32
N SER A 195 -11.15 -24.96 43.85
CA SER A 195 -12.21 -25.93 43.49
C SER A 195 -12.21 -26.31 42.00
N CYS A 196 -11.11 -26.04 41.30
CA CYS A 196 -11.08 -26.16 39.85
C CYS A 196 -10.82 -27.60 39.38
N ILE A 197 -11.76 -28.12 38.58
CA ILE A 197 -11.76 -29.49 38.06
C ILE A 197 -11.62 -29.52 36.54
N PRO A 198 -10.93 -30.54 35.97
CA PRO A 198 -10.96 -30.83 34.55
C PRO A 198 -12.31 -31.45 34.15
N SER A 199 -12.73 -31.26 32.89
CA SER A 199 -13.94 -31.86 32.33
C SER A 199 -13.84 -32.02 30.81
N GLY A 200 -14.64 -32.94 30.26
CA GLY A 200 -14.65 -33.26 28.84
C GLY A 200 -13.38 -33.94 28.34
N PRO A 201 -13.16 -33.98 27.01
CA PRO A 201 -12.00 -34.60 26.39
C PRO A 201 -10.67 -34.09 26.98
N SER A 202 -9.67 -34.98 27.04
CA SER A 202 -8.30 -34.62 27.41
C SER A 202 -7.70 -33.57 26.48
N ASP A 203 -6.58 -32.96 26.87
CA ASP A 203 -5.86 -32.02 26.01
C ASP A 203 -5.57 -32.67 24.65
N GLY A 204 -5.97 -32.02 23.54
CA GLY A 204 -5.73 -32.54 22.20
C GLY A 204 -4.23 -32.61 21.83
N PRO A 205 -3.86 -33.23 20.70
CA PRO A 205 -2.48 -33.21 20.21
C PRO A 205 -1.96 -31.78 19.96
N GLY A 206 -2.83 -30.82 19.66
CA GLY A 206 -2.46 -29.50 19.17
C GLY A 206 -1.87 -29.56 17.77
N VAL A 207 -1.51 -28.39 17.22
CA VAL A 207 -0.92 -28.28 15.88
C VAL A 207 0.57 -28.01 16.00
N SER A 208 1.41 -28.95 15.55
CA SER A 208 2.86 -28.80 15.54
C SER A 208 3.32 -27.83 14.45
N ASP A 209 4.59 -27.43 14.51
CA ASP A 209 5.28 -26.68 13.46
C ASP A 209 4.60 -25.41 12.97
N THR A 210 3.83 -24.78 13.86
CA THR A 210 2.92 -23.66 13.57
C THR A 210 3.15 -22.55 14.58
N ASP A 211 3.13 -21.31 14.12
CA ASP A 211 3.24 -20.11 14.96
C ASP A 211 1.92 -19.32 15.03
N PHE A 212 1.03 -19.51 14.06
CA PHE A 212 -0.29 -18.92 13.98
C PHE A 212 -1.31 -19.87 13.30
N LEU A 213 -2.48 -20.05 13.91
CA LEU A 213 -3.60 -20.83 13.38
C LEU A 213 -4.62 -19.92 12.69
N LEU A 214 -4.80 -20.07 11.38
CA LEU A 214 -5.81 -19.35 10.61
C LEU A 214 -6.98 -20.26 10.26
N TYR A 215 -8.13 -20.00 10.86
CA TYR A 215 -9.39 -20.69 10.58
C TYR A 215 -10.08 -20.04 9.37
N VAL A 216 -10.54 -20.84 8.42
CA VAL A 216 -11.02 -20.37 7.12
C VAL A 216 -12.45 -20.81 6.89
N SER A 217 -13.33 -19.87 6.57
CA SER A 217 -14.73 -20.15 6.23
C SER A 217 -15.19 -19.40 4.97
N ALA A 218 -16.30 -19.87 4.40
CA ALA A 218 -17.02 -19.18 3.33
C ALA A 218 -18.52 -19.14 3.63
N VAL A 219 -18.90 -18.46 4.72
CA VAL A 219 -20.29 -18.33 5.18
C VAL A 219 -20.87 -17.01 4.68
N ASP A 220 -22.10 -17.04 4.15
CA ASP A 220 -22.90 -15.85 3.84
C ASP A 220 -23.49 -15.26 5.13
N THR A 221 -22.69 -14.48 5.86
CA THR A 221 -23.12 -13.79 7.07
C THR A 221 -23.76 -12.44 6.76
N GLN A 222 -24.36 -11.79 7.77
CA GLN A 222 -24.90 -10.45 7.61
C GLN A 222 -23.87 -9.43 7.09
N ARG A 223 -22.57 -9.60 7.41
CA ARG A 223 -21.49 -8.78 6.85
C ARG A 223 -21.35 -8.94 5.34
N CYS A 224 -21.48 -10.17 4.83
CA CYS A 224 -21.44 -10.47 3.40
C CYS A 224 -22.64 -9.95 2.60
N ARG A 225 -23.71 -9.51 3.27
CA ARG A 225 -24.89 -8.89 2.63
C ARG A 225 -24.71 -7.40 2.36
N ASN A 226 -23.66 -6.79 2.88
CA ASN A 226 -23.22 -5.46 2.45
C ASN A 226 -22.49 -5.62 1.11
N GLU A 227 -22.98 -4.99 0.05
CA GLU A 227 -22.49 -5.18 -1.34
C GLU A 227 -20.99 -4.91 -1.55
N GLU A 228 -20.36 -4.22 -0.59
CA GLU A 228 -18.95 -3.83 -0.59
C GLU A 228 -18.02 -4.83 0.11
N THR A 229 -18.56 -5.77 0.91
CA THR A 229 -17.78 -6.69 1.74
C THR A 229 -17.34 -7.93 0.97
N ILE A 230 -16.03 -8.04 0.71
CA ILE A 230 -15.41 -9.17 -0.01
C ILE A 230 -14.98 -10.30 0.94
N ALA A 231 -14.37 -9.93 2.06
CA ALA A 231 -13.95 -10.83 3.13
C ALA A 231 -13.92 -10.04 4.47
N TYR A 232 -13.74 -10.75 5.58
CA TYR A 232 -13.39 -10.16 6.87
C TYR A 232 -12.59 -11.16 7.71
N ALA A 233 -11.67 -10.68 8.54
CA ALA A 233 -10.86 -11.50 9.42
C ALA A 233 -10.61 -10.82 10.77
N ALA A 234 -10.27 -11.61 11.77
CA ALA A 234 -9.79 -11.10 13.05
C ALA A 234 -9.00 -12.14 13.84
N HIS A 235 -8.25 -11.69 14.84
CA HIS A 235 -7.66 -12.57 15.84
C HIS A 235 -8.76 -13.10 16.78
N CYS A 236 -8.57 -14.30 17.33
CA CYS A 236 -9.48 -14.89 18.31
C CYS A 236 -8.78 -15.30 19.60
N GLN A 237 -7.48 -15.68 19.57
CA GLN A 237 -6.71 -16.00 20.78
C GLN A 237 -5.27 -15.46 20.77
N GLN A 238 -4.78 -15.06 21.94
CA GLN A 238 -3.44 -14.50 22.17
C GLN A 238 -2.65 -15.30 23.23
N GLU A 239 -1.34 -15.47 23.02
CA GLU A 239 -0.46 -16.18 23.97
C GLU A 239 -0.22 -15.42 25.29
N SER A 240 0.16 -16.14 26.34
CA SER A 240 0.39 -15.57 27.68
C SER A 240 1.74 -14.88 27.88
N GLU A 241 2.78 -15.27 27.14
CA GLU A 241 4.14 -14.75 27.36
C GLU A 241 4.38 -13.43 26.60
N LEU A 242 4.04 -13.40 25.30
CA LEU A 242 4.29 -12.25 24.43
C LEU A 242 3.05 -11.41 24.09
N ASP A 243 1.86 -11.81 24.55
CA ASP A 243 0.55 -11.22 24.15
C ASP A 243 0.25 -11.28 22.63
N ARG A 244 1.06 -12.03 21.87
CA ARG A 244 0.96 -12.16 20.41
C ARG A 244 -0.30 -12.93 20.00
N PRO A 245 -1.00 -12.53 18.93
CA PRO A 245 -2.01 -13.38 18.30
C PRO A 245 -1.43 -14.73 17.88
N ILE A 246 -2.08 -15.82 18.28
CA ILE A 246 -1.70 -17.21 17.91
C ILE A 246 -2.81 -17.94 17.16
N ALA A 247 -4.02 -17.38 17.16
CA ALA A 247 -5.12 -17.86 16.32
C ALA A 247 -6.00 -16.69 15.88
N GLY A 248 -6.50 -16.79 14.66
CA GLY A 248 -7.49 -15.90 14.08
C GLY A 248 -8.29 -16.61 13.00
N HIS A 249 -9.26 -15.92 12.41
CA HIS A 249 -10.10 -16.45 11.35
C HIS A 249 -10.14 -15.50 10.16
N VAL A 250 -10.47 -16.03 8.98
CA VAL A 250 -10.85 -15.28 7.78
C VAL A 250 -12.12 -15.92 7.20
N ASN A 251 -13.16 -15.11 6.98
CA ASN A 251 -14.36 -15.50 6.25
C ASN A 251 -14.35 -14.82 4.88
N ILE A 252 -14.48 -15.58 3.80
CA ILE A 252 -14.53 -15.05 2.44
C ILE A 252 -15.98 -15.13 1.95
N CYS A 253 -16.56 -14.00 1.53
CA CYS A 253 -17.98 -13.95 1.22
C CYS A 253 -18.30 -14.72 -0.08
N PRO A 254 -19.21 -15.73 -0.06
CA PRO A 254 -19.43 -16.62 -1.20
C PRO A 254 -19.81 -15.93 -2.52
N GLY A 255 -20.56 -14.82 -2.42
CA GLY A 255 -20.96 -13.99 -3.56
C GLY A 255 -19.80 -13.17 -4.17
N ALA A 256 -18.82 -12.76 -3.35
CA ALA A 256 -17.66 -11.99 -3.80
C ALA A 256 -16.53 -12.86 -4.38
N LEU A 257 -16.53 -14.17 -4.10
CA LEU A 257 -15.61 -15.12 -4.72
C LEU A 257 -15.81 -15.15 -6.25
N SER A 258 -14.81 -14.67 -6.98
CA SER A 258 -14.73 -14.75 -8.44
C SER A 258 -13.47 -15.52 -8.85
N THR A 259 -13.53 -16.19 -10.00
CA THR A 259 -12.37 -16.88 -10.61
C THR A 259 -11.85 -16.14 -11.85
N HIS A 260 -12.44 -15.00 -12.22
CA HIS A 260 -11.95 -14.16 -13.31
C HIS A 260 -10.63 -13.49 -12.93
N ALA A 261 -9.65 -13.47 -13.85
CA ALA A 261 -8.28 -13.05 -13.57
C ALA A 261 -8.17 -11.65 -12.94
N HIS A 262 -9.01 -10.69 -13.37
CA HIS A 262 -9.09 -9.35 -12.81
C HIS A 262 -9.46 -9.36 -11.31
N ASP A 263 -10.56 -10.04 -10.97
CA ASP A 263 -11.04 -10.11 -9.60
C ASP A 263 -10.08 -10.91 -8.68
N GLN A 264 -9.28 -11.85 -9.24
CA GLN A 264 -8.31 -12.63 -8.45
C GLN A 264 -7.22 -11.77 -7.81
N GLU A 265 -6.76 -10.70 -8.47
CA GLU A 265 -5.71 -9.83 -7.92
C GLU A 265 -6.22 -8.99 -6.75
N VAL A 266 -7.39 -8.36 -6.94
CA VAL A 266 -8.07 -7.58 -5.89
C VAL A 266 -8.39 -8.47 -4.70
N LEU A 267 -9.02 -9.63 -4.92
CA LEU A 267 -9.38 -10.59 -3.88
C LEU A 267 -8.15 -11.15 -3.15
N LEU A 268 -7.04 -11.40 -3.86
CA LEU A 268 -5.77 -11.79 -3.23
C LEU A 268 -5.23 -10.68 -2.32
N SER A 269 -5.38 -9.42 -2.72
CA SER A 269 -4.98 -8.30 -1.86
C SER A 269 -5.89 -8.13 -0.65
N THR A 270 -7.22 -8.19 -0.83
CA THR A 270 -8.16 -8.16 0.30
C THR A 270 -7.87 -9.29 1.29
N VAL A 271 -7.62 -10.52 0.83
CA VAL A 271 -7.28 -11.63 1.74
C VAL A 271 -5.94 -11.40 2.46
N LYS A 272 -4.92 -10.82 1.80
CA LYS A 272 -3.67 -10.41 2.49
C LYS A 272 -3.97 -9.38 3.59
N HIS A 273 -4.76 -8.36 3.29
CA HIS A 273 -5.17 -7.29 4.20
C HIS A 273 -5.88 -7.83 5.45
N GLU A 274 -6.91 -8.66 5.23
CA GLU A 274 -7.67 -9.31 6.29
C GLU A 274 -6.79 -10.19 7.18
N ILE A 275 -5.90 -11.00 6.60
CA ILE A 275 -4.93 -11.79 7.38
C ILE A 275 -4.05 -10.88 8.26
N LEU A 276 -3.73 -9.65 7.83
CA LEU A 276 -2.93 -8.73 8.64
C LEU A 276 -3.65 -8.22 9.89
N HIS A 277 -4.96 -7.95 9.80
CA HIS A 277 -5.77 -7.63 10.98
C HIS A 277 -5.76 -8.78 12.01
N ALA A 278 -5.78 -10.03 11.53
CA ALA A 278 -5.67 -11.20 12.38
C ALA A 278 -4.26 -11.42 12.96
N LEU A 279 -3.21 -10.96 12.27
CA LEU A 279 -1.81 -11.06 12.71
C LEU A 279 -1.35 -9.94 13.66
N GLY A 280 -1.89 -8.72 13.54
CA GLY A 280 -1.49 -7.61 14.41
C GLY A 280 -2.03 -6.20 14.15
N PHE A 281 -2.42 -5.85 12.92
CA PHE A 281 -2.86 -4.47 12.62
C PHE A 281 -4.32 -4.28 13.04
N SER A 282 -4.54 -3.92 14.30
CA SER A 282 -5.87 -3.79 14.88
C SER A 282 -5.87 -2.89 16.12
N ALA A 283 -6.82 -1.97 16.23
CA ALA A 283 -6.98 -1.09 17.39
C ALA A 283 -7.07 -1.86 18.72
N GLY A 284 -7.73 -3.02 18.73
CA GLY A 284 -7.83 -3.88 19.91
C GLY A 284 -6.51 -4.57 20.32
N LEU A 285 -5.50 -4.56 19.45
CA LEU A 285 -4.19 -5.18 19.67
C LEU A 285 -3.09 -4.19 20.08
N TYR A 286 -3.22 -2.89 19.80
CA TYR A 286 -2.17 -1.90 20.09
C TYR A 286 -1.82 -1.80 21.58
N ALA A 287 -2.79 -1.96 22.48
CA ALA A 287 -2.54 -2.01 23.94
C ALA A 287 -1.71 -3.22 24.38
N PHE A 288 -1.53 -4.21 23.50
CA PHE A 288 -0.72 -5.41 23.75
C PHE A 288 0.69 -5.32 23.15
N PHE A 289 1.00 -4.29 22.35
CA PHE A 289 2.30 -4.08 21.73
C PHE A 289 3.43 -3.95 22.76
N ARG A 290 4.64 -4.30 22.31
CA ARG A 290 5.86 -4.36 23.11
C ARG A 290 6.96 -3.48 22.51
N ASP A 291 7.90 -3.06 23.35
CA ASP A 291 9.11 -2.36 22.92
C ASP A 291 10.11 -3.33 22.27
N ALA A 292 11.23 -2.81 21.75
CA ALA A 292 12.25 -3.61 21.07
C ALA A 292 12.91 -4.65 22.02
N GLU A 293 12.90 -4.37 23.33
CA GLU A 293 13.35 -5.25 24.40
C GLU A 293 12.31 -6.33 24.77
N GLY A 294 11.11 -6.28 24.19
CA GLY A 294 10.02 -7.24 24.38
C GLY A 294 9.18 -7.00 25.64
N LYS A 295 9.31 -5.86 26.30
CA LYS A 295 8.51 -5.44 27.46
C LYS A 295 7.21 -4.76 26.98
N PRO A 296 6.08 -4.94 27.68
CA PRO A 296 4.83 -4.22 27.37
C PRO A 296 4.98 -2.70 27.35
N ARG A 297 4.45 -2.06 26.29
CA ARG A 297 4.32 -0.59 26.21
C ARG A 297 3.27 -0.10 27.22
N SER A 298 2.06 -0.63 27.13
CA SER A 298 0.97 -0.31 28.08
C SER A 298 1.20 -0.91 29.47
N LYS A 299 0.96 -0.10 30.50
CA LYS A 299 0.99 -0.52 31.92
C LYS A 299 0.07 -1.73 32.14
N ARG A 300 0.55 -2.72 32.88
CA ARG A 300 -0.12 -4.01 33.14
C ARG A 300 -0.69 -4.11 34.56
N ASN A 301 -1.80 -4.84 34.72
CA ASN A 301 -2.38 -5.22 36.01
C ASN A 301 -1.78 -6.53 36.57
N LEU A 302 -2.27 -6.98 37.73
CA LEU A 302 -1.80 -8.21 38.40
C LEU A 302 -1.99 -9.51 37.59
N ASN A 303 -2.87 -9.49 36.59
CA ASN A 303 -3.15 -10.59 35.66
C ASN A 303 -2.47 -10.40 34.29
N ASN A 304 -1.46 -9.51 34.22
CA ASN A 304 -0.73 -9.15 33.00
C ASN A 304 -1.59 -8.60 31.84
N ARG A 305 -2.73 -7.96 32.13
CA ARG A 305 -3.58 -7.27 31.12
C ARG A 305 -3.34 -5.76 31.13
N PRO A 306 -3.59 -5.03 30.03
CA PRO A 306 -3.56 -3.57 30.03
C PRO A 306 -4.52 -2.98 31.08
N LEU A 307 -4.21 -1.80 31.61
CA LEU A 307 -5.03 -1.14 32.64
C LEU A 307 -6.28 -0.43 32.09
N SER A 308 -6.18 0.24 30.95
CA SER A 308 -7.29 1.02 30.38
C SER A 308 -8.15 0.12 29.49
N PHE A 309 -9.32 -0.28 29.99
CA PHE A 309 -10.32 -1.01 29.21
C PHE A 309 -11.49 -0.09 28.88
N ASN A 310 -11.69 0.16 27.58
CA ASN A 310 -12.75 1.02 27.08
C ASN A 310 -14.05 0.21 26.91
N ARG A 311 -15.05 0.52 27.73
CA ARG A 311 -16.34 -0.20 27.71
C ARG A 311 -17.22 0.15 26.51
N GLU A 312 -17.06 1.34 25.94
CA GLU A 312 -17.86 1.80 24.79
C GLU A 312 -17.33 1.15 23.51
N ARG A 313 -16.01 1.15 23.32
CA ARG A 313 -15.33 0.56 22.16
C ARG A 313 -15.13 -0.96 22.26
N GLY A 314 -15.22 -1.53 23.46
CA GLY A 314 -15.06 -2.97 23.70
C GLY A 314 -13.62 -3.48 23.68
N TYR A 315 -12.60 -2.62 23.70
CA TYR A 315 -11.20 -3.03 23.70
C TYR A 315 -10.32 -2.17 24.63
N TYR A 316 -9.05 -2.54 24.80
CA TYR A 316 -8.11 -1.81 25.66
C TYR A 316 -7.53 -0.60 24.92
N ASP A 317 -7.51 0.58 25.55
CA ASP A 317 -6.90 1.76 24.95
C ASP A 317 -5.37 1.58 24.85
N ALA A 318 -4.82 2.00 23.72
CA ALA A 318 -3.39 2.04 23.50
C ALA A 318 -2.72 3.04 24.46
N ASP A 319 -1.48 2.76 24.88
CA ASP A 319 -0.68 3.73 25.62
C ASP A 319 -0.23 4.88 24.69
N PRO A 320 -0.08 6.13 25.18
CA PRO A 320 0.42 7.27 24.39
C PRO A 320 1.80 7.08 23.75
N SER A 321 2.57 6.06 24.15
CA SER A 321 3.81 5.60 23.50
C SER A 321 3.60 4.68 22.28
N THR A 322 2.36 4.28 22.00
CA THR A 322 1.97 3.48 20.83
C THR A 322 1.08 4.32 19.90
N VAL A 323 -0.03 4.84 20.42
CA VAL A 323 -0.94 5.70 19.65
C VAL A 323 -1.23 6.99 20.41
N ARG A 324 -1.12 8.12 19.73
CA ARG A 324 -1.30 9.45 20.33
C ARG A 324 -2.13 10.35 19.43
N THR A 325 -3.16 10.97 20.00
CA THR A 325 -3.87 12.07 19.33
C THR A 325 -3.07 13.36 19.46
N VAL A 326 -2.92 14.10 18.36
CA VAL A 326 -2.32 15.44 18.31
C VAL A 326 -3.30 16.37 17.60
N VAL A 327 -3.49 17.58 18.11
CA VAL A 327 -4.33 18.60 17.46
C VAL A 327 -3.44 19.47 16.58
N ARG A 328 -3.84 19.68 15.33
CA ARG A 328 -3.29 20.72 14.45
C ARG A 328 -4.18 21.96 14.62
N GLU A 329 -3.66 23.00 15.26
CA GLU A 329 -4.43 24.22 15.57
C GLU A 329 -4.70 25.10 14.33
N ASP A 330 -3.92 24.89 13.27
CA ASP A 330 -3.85 25.72 12.07
C ASP A 330 -4.36 25.00 10.80
N TRP A 331 -5.23 23.98 10.98
CA TRP A 331 -5.78 23.17 9.88
C TRP A 331 -6.61 24.02 8.93
N TRP A 332 -6.15 24.16 7.69
CA TRP A 332 -6.76 25.05 6.71
C TRP A 332 -8.04 24.46 6.11
N THR A 333 -9.09 25.28 6.04
CA THR A 333 -10.33 25.05 5.30
C THR A 333 -10.66 26.28 4.46
N ALA A 334 -11.59 26.16 3.51
CA ALA A 334 -12.07 27.28 2.70
C ALA A 334 -12.64 28.45 3.52
N GLU A 335 -13.14 28.18 4.73
CA GLU A 335 -13.72 29.17 5.65
C GLU A 335 -12.73 29.72 6.70
N GLY A 336 -11.52 29.17 6.81
CA GLY A 336 -10.50 29.59 7.77
C GLY A 336 -9.72 28.42 8.38
N GLN A 337 -8.85 28.74 9.34
CA GLN A 337 -8.12 27.72 10.10
C GLN A 337 -8.92 27.23 11.31
N ILE A 338 -8.88 25.93 11.57
CA ILE A 338 -9.58 25.28 12.69
C ILE A 338 -8.65 24.32 13.46
N PRO A 339 -8.94 24.00 14.73
CA PRO A 339 -8.31 22.89 15.42
C PRO A 339 -8.82 21.55 14.88
N HIS A 340 -7.92 20.70 14.37
CA HIS A 340 -8.27 19.38 13.83
C HIS A 340 -7.49 18.25 14.55
N PRO A 341 -8.17 17.25 15.14
CA PRO A 341 -7.53 16.16 15.88
C PRO A 341 -7.09 15.02 14.95
N ILE A 342 -5.81 14.65 15.03
CA ILE A 342 -5.19 13.58 14.22
C ILE A 342 -4.72 12.45 15.12
N HIS A 343 -5.06 11.21 14.77
CA HIS A 343 -4.60 10.01 15.48
C HIS A 343 -3.31 9.46 14.86
N LEU A 344 -2.22 9.39 15.63
CA LEU A 344 -0.91 8.96 15.13
C LEU A 344 -0.45 7.65 15.77
N MET A 345 -0.01 6.69 14.95
CA MET A 345 0.86 5.59 15.38
C MET A 345 2.28 6.16 15.55
N VAL A 346 2.75 6.28 16.80
CA VAL A 346 3.99 7.00 17.17
C VAL A 346 5.16 6.07 17.50
N THR A 347 5.04 4.78 17.22
CA THR A 347 6.11 3.79 17.43
C THR A 347 7.32 4.08 16.54
N GLU A 348 8.48 3.58 16.96
CA GLU A 348 9.77 4.12 16.53
C GLU A 348 10.03 3.92 15.03
N ARG A 349 9.83 2.71 14.49
CA ARG A 349 10.05 2.42 13.06
C ARG A 349 8.94 2.95 12.18
N VAL A 350 7.68 2.93 12.65
CA VAL A 350 6.56 3.55 11.92
C VAL A 350 6.85 5.03 11.69
N ARG A 351 7.30 5.74 12.73
CA ARG A 351 7.72 7.13 12.64
C ARG A 351 8.94 7.30 11.72
N GLU A 352 9.96 6.44 11.82
CA GLU A 352 11.14 6.50 10.94
C GLU A 352 10.79 6.29 9.47
N GLU A 353 9.97 5.29 9.15
CA GLU A 353 9.51 5.01 7.78
C GLU A 353 8.59 6.10 7.24
N ALA A 354 7.70 6.68 8.06
CA ALA A 354 6.88 7.83 7.67
C ALA A 354 7.74 9.07 7.36
N ARG A 355 8.69 9.42 8.25
CA ARG A 355 9.65 10.52 8.03
C ARG A 355 10.45 10.33 6.74
N ARG A 356 10.93 9.10 6.51
CA ARG A 356 11.71 8.72 5.33
C ARG A 356 10.88 8.78 4.05
N HIS A 357 9.63 8.31 4.09
CA HIS A 357 8.70 8.33 2.96
C HIS A 357 8.36 9.76 2.53
N PHE A 358 7.91 10.62 3.45
CA PHE A 358 7.54 11.99 3.11
C PHE A 358 8.75 12.94 3.00
N THR A 359 9.95 12.54 3.43
CA THR A 359 11.11 13.43 3.63
C THR A 359 10.77 14.59 4.58
N CYS A 360 10.27 14.25 5.77
CA CYS A 360 9.89 15.22 6.80
C CYS A 360 10.28 14.76 8.21
N ASP A 361 11.43 15.23 8.71
CA ASP A 361 11.96 14.86 10.04
C ASP A 361 11.08 15.31 11.23
N ARG A 362 10.14 16.23 10.99
CA ARG A 362 9.23 16.76 12.02
C ARG A 362 8.09 15.81 12.37
N LEU A 363 7.71 14.89 11.47
CA LEU A 363 6.58 13.97 11.69
C LEU A 363 6.72 13.18 12.99
N GLU A 364 5.66 13.15 13.78
CA GLU A 364 5.67 12.51 15.09
C GLU A 364 5.31 11.01 15.04
N GLY A 365 4.72 10.57 13.92
CA GLY A 365 4.24 9.21 13.67
C GLY A 365 3.63 9.10 12.27
N ALA A 366 2.85 8.06 12.02
CA ALA A 366 2.00 7.91 10.83
C ALA A 366 0.51 8.04 11.21
N GLU A 367 -0.27 8.69 10.36
CA GLU A 367 -1.69 8.94 10.63
C GLU A 367 -2.53 7.68 10.44
N LEU A 368 -3.41 7.42 11.41
CA LEU A 368 -4.42 6.37 11.40
C LEU A 368 -5.75 6.99 10.99
N GLU A 369 -6.49 6.24 10.18
CA GLU A 369 -7.84 6.53 9.71
C GLU A 369 -8.77 7.03 10.83
N ASN A 370 -9.51 8.10 10.58
CA ASN A 370 -10.44 8.75 11.52
C ASN A 370 -11.92 8.60 11.10
N GLN A 371 -12.22 8.19 9.86
CA GLN A 371 -13.57 8.02 9.31
C GLN A 371 -13.96 6.53 9.16
N GLY A 372 -15.13 6.26 8.57
CA GLY A 372 -15.60 4.89 8.29
C GLY A 372 -16.07 4.05 9.50
N GLY A 373 -16.16 4.64 10.69
CA GLY A 373 -16.68 3.98 11.91
C GLY A 373 -15.73 2.96 12.54
N ASP A 374 -16.19 2.23 13.57
CA ASP A 374 -15.35 1.34 14.41
C ASP A 374 -14.63 0.20 13.67
N GLY A 375 -15.10 -0.13 12.45
CA GLY A 375 -14.47 -1.11 11.57
C GLY A 375 -13.33 -0.58 10.72
N THR A 376 -13.21 0.75 10.61
CA THR A 376 -12.30 1.43 9.69
C THR A 376 -11.35 2.35 10.44
N ALA A 377 -11.89 3.23 11.29
CA ALA A 377 -11.13 4.14 12.13
C ALA A 377 -10.16 3.38 13.04
N MET A 378 -8.98 3.95 13.28
CA MET A 378 -7.88 3.41 14.11
C MET A 378 -7.30 2.05 13.66
N THR A 379 -7.92 1.36 12.71
CA THR A 379 -7.54 0.00 12.26
C THR A 379 -6.85 0.00 10.90
N HIS A 380 -6.77 1.17 10.27
CA HIS A 380 -6.22 1.43 8.95
C HIS A 380 -5.30 2.66 8.96
N TRP A 381 -4.48 2.81 7.93
CA TRP A 381 -3.76 4.04 7.64
C TRP A 381 -4.68 5.10 7.04
N GLU A 382 -4.38 6.36 7.34
CA GLU A 382 -5.08 7.54 6.80
C GLU A 382 -5.01 7.58 5.26
N LYS A 383 -6.17 7.50 4.58
CA LYS A 383 -6.19 7.37 3.13
C LYS A 383 -5.79 8.64 2.39
N ARG A 384 -5.99 9.84 2.95
CA ARG A 384 -5.45 11.10 2.39
C ARG A 384 -3.94 11.05 2.23
N LEU A 385 -3.22 10.50 3.22
CA LEU A 385 -1.76 10.47 3.25
C LEU A 385 -1.13 9.25 2.59
N PHE A 386 -1.84 8.13 2.53
CA PHE A 386 -1.27 6.85 2.10
C PHE A 386 -1.99 6.20 0.91
N GLU A 387 -3.19 6.67 0.54
CA GLU A 387 -4.02 6.32 -0.63
C GLU A 387 -4.02 4.83 -1.05
N ASN A 388 -3.08 4.37 -1.87
CA ASN A 388 -2.99 2.98 -2.33
C ASN A 388 -2.12 2.08 -1.44
N GLU A 389 -1.71 2.52 -0.25
CA GLU A 389 -1.20 1.61 0.77
C GLU A 389 -2.29 0.59 1.11
N ALA A 390 -1.91 -0.69 1.07
CA ALA A 390 -2.84 -1.81 1.11
C ALA A 390 -3.61 -1.94 2.44
N MET A 391 -3.24 -1.20 3.50
CA MET A 391 -3.95 -1.12 4.78
C MET A 391 -4.70 0.21 4.97
N THR A 392 -5.07 0.92 3.90
CA THR A 392 -6.13 1.95 3.95
C THR A 392 -7.53 1.32 3.90
N GLY A 393 -8.56 2.01 4.41
CA GLY A 393 -9.90 1.43 4.62
C GLY A 393 -10.77 1.17 3.38
N THR A 394 -10.29 1.49 2.17
CA THR A 394 -11.00 1.23 0.89
C THR A 394 -10.03 0.94 -0.24
N HIS A 395 -10.40 0.05 -1.17
CA HIS A 395 -9.64 -0.18 -2.40
C HIS A 395 -10.04 0.80 -3.52
N THR A 396 -9.09 1.58 -4.02
CA THR A 396 -9.32 2.67 -5.00
C THR A 396 -8.39 2.63 -6.21
N GLN A 397 -7.18 2.07 -6.05
CA GLN A 397 -6.14 1.85 -7.05
C GLN A 397 -5.35 0.57 -6.70
N ASN A 398 -4.39 0.16 -7.53
CA ASN A 398 -3.52 -1.01 -7.27
C ASN A 398 -2.83 -0.95 -5.87
N PRO A 399 -3.09 -1.90 -4.95
CA PRO A 399 -2.69 -1.82 -3.55
C PRO A 399 -1.24 -2.25 -3.28
N VAL A 400 -0.55 -1.49 -2.43
CA VAL A 400 0.89 -1.60 -2.15
C VAL A 400 1.14 -1.97 -0.69
N TYR A 401 1.80 -3.10 -0.43
CA TYR A 401 2.26 -3.45 0.93
C TYR A 401 3.59 -2.78 1.22
N SER A 402 3.51 -1.56 1.76
CA SER A 402 4.67 -0.70 1.92
C SER A 402 5.54 -1.07 3.12
N ARG A 403 6.71 -0.42 3.18
CA ARG A 403 7.60 -0.47 4.35
C ARG A 403 6.95 0.06 5.63
N LEU A 404 5.94 0.93 5.53
CA LEU A 404 5.21 1.47 6.68
C LEU A 404 4.39 0.39 7.38
N THR A 405 3.62 -0.39 6.61
CA THR A 405 2.84 -1.51 7.14
C THR A 405 3.74 -2.59 7.75
N LEU A 406 4.88 -2.91 7.13
CA LEU A 406 5.85 -3.83 7.72
C LEU A 406 6.48 -3.27 9.01
N ALA A 407 6.71 -1.95 9.09
CA ALA A 407 7.22 -1.31 10.30
C ALA A 407 6.26 -1.40 11.48
N LEU A 408 4.95 -1.24 11.28
CA LEU A 408 3.94 -1.46 12.32
C LEU A 408 3.99 -2.90 12.84
N MET A 409 4.16 -3.87 11.95
CA MET A 409 4.27 -5.28 12.33
C MET A 409 5.55 -5.58 13.12
N GLU A 410 6.69 -4.94 12.83
CA GLU A 410 7.89 -5.07 13.67
C GLU A 410 7.76 -4.33 15.02
N ASP A 411 7.18 -3.12 15.02
CA ASP A 411 6.97 -2.31 16.23
C ASP A 411 5.92 -2.87 17.19
N SER A 412 5.13 -3.86 16.77
CA SER A 412 4.32 -4.69 17.67
C SER A 412 5.16 -5.43 18.73
N GLY A 413 6.45 -5.65 18.45
CA GLY A 413 7.37 -6.45 19.27
C GLY A 413 7.18 -7.97 19.15
N TRP A 414 6.27 -8.41 18.27
CA TRP A 414 5.96 -9.81 18.01
C TRP A 414 6.76 -10.40 16.85
N TYR A 415 7.02 -9.58 15.83
CA TYR A 415 7.65 -9.98 14.57
C TYR A 415 8.92 -9.19 14.32
N ARG A 416 9.70 -9.62 13.32
CA ARG A 416 10.65 -8.78 12.59
C ARG A 416 10.25 -8.73 11.13
N ALA A 417 10.33 -7.57 10.52
CA ALA A 417 9.98 -7.35 9.13
C ALA A 417 11.15 -7.68 8.21
N ASN A 418 10.85 -8.46 7.17
CA ASN A 418 11.71 -8.61 6.02
C ASN A 418 11.39 -7.51 5.00
N TYR A 419 11.94 -6.32 5.20
CA TYR A 419 11.70 -5.17 4.32
C TYR A 419 12.13 -5.35 2.84
N SER A 420 12.72 -6.48 2.44
CA SER A 420 12.98 -6.80 1.03
C SER A 420 11.74 -7.24 0.25
N THR A 421 10.66 -7.63 0.94
CA THR A 421 9.35 -7.94 0.32
C THR A 421 8.43 -6.74 0.22
N ALA A 422 8.83 -5.58 0.76
CA ALA A 422 8.03 -4.37 0.75
C ALA A 422 7.97 -3.77 -0.65
N GLU A 423 6.78 -3.34 -1.04
CA GLU A 423 6.51 -2.64 -2.28
C GLU A 423 6.78 -1.14 -2.09
N GLN A 424 7.15 -0.43 -3.16
CA GLN A 424 7.41 1.01 -3.09
C GLN A 424 6.08 1.76 -3.12
N LEU A 425 5.75 2.47 -2.04
CA LEU A 425 4.67 3.45 -2.06
C LEU A 425 5.19 4.70 -2.77
N HIS A 426 4.49 5.13 -3.82
CA HIS A 426 4.82 6.32 -4.58
C HIS A 426 3.99 7.54 -4.14
N TRP A 427 2.73 7.31 -3.75
CA TRP A 427 1.84 8.34 -3.22
C TRP A 427 2.49 9.08 -2.04
N GLY A 428 2.58 10.42 -2.11
CA GLY A 428 3.17 11.25 -1.06
C GLY A 428 4.71 11.21 -0.94
N HIS A 429 5.40 10.35 -1.69
CA HIS A 429 6.84 10.13 -1.50
C HIS A 429 7.66 11.39 -1.82
N GLY A 430 8.39 11.89 -0.82
CA GLY A 430 9.26 13.07 -0.93
C GLY A 430 8.53 14.41 -1.05
N LEU A 431 7.22 14.48 -0.80
CA LEU A 431 6.44 15.73 -0.92
C LEU A 431 6.61 16.71 0.27
N GLY A 432 7.34 16.31 1.31
CA GLY A 432 7.74 17.15 2.43
C GLY A 432 6.67 17.34 3.51
N CYS A 433 6.98 18.21 4.47
CA CYS A 433 6.14 18.40 5.66
C CYS A 433 4.78 19.07 5.37
N SER A 434 4.66 19.95 4.36
CA SER A 434 3.36 20.58 4.07
C SER A 434 2.34 19.57 3.56
N PHE A 435 2.75 18.63 2.70
CA PHE A 435 1.89 17.52 2.30
C PHE A 435 1.47 16.63 3.48
N ALA A 436 2.43 16.31 4.35
CA ALA A 436 2.26 15.28 5.38
C ALA A 436 1.65 15.77 6.70
N MET A 437 1.64 17.08 6.99
CA MET A 437 1.18 17.64 8.27
C MET A 437 -0.02 18.59 8.15
N GLU A 438 -0.41 18.97 6.93
CA GLU A 438 -1.41 20.00 6.67
C GLU A 438 -2.57 19.45 5.81
N SER A 439 -3.66 20.21 5.67
CA SER A 439 -4.81 19.77 4.88
C SER A 439 -4.50 19.72 3.39
N CYS A 440 -5.13 18.79 2.67
CA CYS A 440 -5.01 18.73 1.21
C CYS A 440 -5.56 20.00 0.55
N GLY A 441 -6.54 20.67 1.16
CA GLY A 441 -7.03 21.98 0.74
C GLY A 441 -5.92 23.02 0.69
N LYS A 442 -5.06 23.09 1.71
CA LYS A 442 -3.89 23.99 1.72
C LYS A 442 -2.92 23.67 0.60
N TRP A 443 -2.57 22.39 0.43
CA TRP A 443 -1.70 21.95 -0.67
C TRP A 443 -2.28 22.34 -2.03
N ILE A 444 -3.56 22.05 -2.29
CA ILE A 444 -4.23 22.40 -3.55
C ILE A 444 -4.19 23.92 -3.78
N TRP A 445 -4.51 24.71 -2.75
CA TRP A 445 -4.50 26.17 -2.82
C TRP A 445 -3.10 26.73 -3.15
N GLU A 446 -2.06 26.35 -2.39
CA GLU A 446 -0.68 26.81 -2.62
C GLU A 446 -0.16 26.45 -4.02
N LYS A 447 -0.49 25.24 -4.51
CA LYS A 447 -0.10 24.79 -5.86
C LYS A 447 -0.83 25.56 -6.95
N LEU A 448 -2.13 25.84 -6.79
CA LEU A 448 -2.90 26.64 -7.74
C LEU A 448 -2.40 28.09 -7.80
N GLU A 449 -2.15 28.74 -6.65
CA GLU A 449 -1.60 30.11 -6.63
C GLU A 449 -0.20 30.18 -7.25
N SER A 450 0.63 29.16 -7.03
CA SER A 450 1.97 29.05 -7.61
C SER A 450 1.98 28.61 -9.09
N ASN A 451 0.82 28.36 -9.70
CA ASN A 451 0.66 27.76 -11.03
C ASN A 451 1.49 26.46 -11.22
N GLN A 452 1.53 25.64 -10.17
CA GLN A 452 2.18 24.33 -10.13
C GLN A 452 1.14 23.21 -10.28
N SER A 453 1.61 21.98 -10.53
CA SER A 453 0.72 20.81 -10.45
C SER A 453 0.19 20.63 -9.03
N THR A 454 -1.12 20.39 -8.90
CA THR A 454 -1.74 19.99 -7.62
C THR A 454 -1.47 18.53 -7.26
N ALA A 455 -0.92 17.74 -8.19
CA ALA A 455 -0.67 16.31 -8.02
C ALA A 455 0.08 16.01 -6.69
N PRO A 456 -0.27 14.93 -5.99
CA PRO A 456 -1.19 13.86 -6.41
C PRO A 456 -2.69 14.22 -6.32
N PHE A 457 -3.04 15.31 -5.62
CA PHE A 457 -4.39 15.86 -5.58
C PHE A 457 -4.79 16.59 -6.88
N CYS A 458 -6.08 16.88 -7.06
CA CYS A 458 -6.61 17.44 -8.31
C CYS A 458 -7.76 18.44 -8.12
N ALA A 459 -7.89 19.40 -9.05
CA ALA A 459 -8.93 20.44 -9.01
C ALA A 459 -9.85 20.43 -10.24
N ASN A 460 -9.89 19.34 -11.02
CA ASN A 460 -10.71 19.22 -12.23
C ASN A 460 -12.03 18.48 -11.95
N ILE A 461 -13.16 19.16 -12.07
CA ILE A 461 -14.50 18.59 -11.83
C ILE A 461 -14.77 17.40 -12.77
N LYS A 462 -15.17 16.25 -12.21
CA LYS A 462 -15.49 15.01 -12.95
C LYS A 462 -16.79 15.10 -13.74
N HIS A 463 -17.81 15.73 -13.16
CA HIS A 463 -19.11 16.00 -13.79
C HIS A 463 -19.86 17.12 -13.06
N ASP A 464 -20.73 17.82 -13.78
CA ASP A 464 -21.65 18.83 -13.20
C ASP A 464 -22.95 18.21 -12.62
N GLY A 465 -23.10 16.89 -12.71
CA GLY A 465 -24.31 16.16 -12.31
C GLY A 465 -25.27 15.85 -13.47
N SER A 466 -25.06 16.47 -14.64
CA SER A 466 -25.79 16.21 -15.89
C SER A 466 -24.89 15.66 -17.00
N ARG A 467 -23.63 16.11 -17.05
CA ARG A 467 -22.65 15.79 -18.10
C ARG A 467 -21.29 15.44 -17.50
N SER A 468 -20.60 14.47 -18.10
CA SER A 468 -19.20 14.19 -17.79
C SER A 468 -18.29 15.30 -18.31
N LEU A 469 -17.45 15.81 -17.42
CA LEU A 469 -16.38 16.79 -17.67
C LEU A 469 -14.99 16.15 -17.46
N ALA A 470 -14.97 14.85 -17.13
CA ALA A 470 -13.77 14.10 -16.79
C ALA A 470 -12.80 14.05 -17.98
N THR A 471 -11.52 14.25 -17.68
CA THR A 471 -10.43 14.13 -18.66
C THR A 471 -9.35 13.21 -18.10
N THR A 472 -8.81 12.33 -18.94
CA THR A 472 -7.76 11.39 -18.51
C THR A 472 -6.47 12.12 -18.11
N ARG A 473 -5.79 11.59 -17.09
CA ARG A 473 -4.43 11.94 -16.66
C ARG A 473 -3.65 10.65 -16.47
N CYS A 474 -2.34 10.74 -16.35
CA CYS A 474 -1.56 9.63 -15.83
C CYS A 474 -1.58 9.61 -14.29
N THR A 475 -1.48 8.42 -13.72
CA THR A 475 -0.97 8.24 -12.35
C THR A 475 0.48 8.73 -12.26
N ASP A 476 0.96 9.04 -11.06
CA ASP A 476 2.34 9.49 -10.84
C ASP A 476 3.38 8.43 -11.31
N GLN A 477 3.03 7.14 -11.22
CA GLN A 477 3.85 6.02 -11.70
C GLN A 477 3.74 5.78 -13.21
N ARG A 478 2.80 6.45 -13.89
CA ARG A 478 2.48 6.26 -15.32
C ARG A 478 2.16 4.82 -15.71
N ASP A 479 1.77 3.96 -14.77
CA ASP A 479 1.20 2.63 -15.03
C ASP A 479 -0.21 2.74 -15.60
N SER A 480 -1.05 3.62 -15.04
CA SER A 480 -2.48 3.66 -15.34
C SER A 480 -2.96 5.01 -15.85
N LEU A 481 -4.13 4.99 -16.50
CA LEU A 481 -4.96 6.17 -16.70
C LEU A 481 -5.78 6.46 -15.45
N ALA A 482 -5.87 7.73 -15.08
CA ALA A 482 -6.62 8.19 -13.93
C ALA A 482 -7.60 9.32 -14.32
N LEU A 483 -8.62 9.51 -13.48
CA LEU A 483 -9.57 10.61 -13.55
C LEU A 483 -9.60 11.32 -12.21
N CYS A 484 -9.61 12.66 -12.21
CA CYS A 484 -9.86 13.40 -10.99
C CYS A 484 -11.22 13.01 -10.40
N ASN A 485 -11.25 12.58 -9.12
CA ASN A 485 -12.46 12.09 -8.46
C ASN A 485 -13.30 13.19 -7.78
N LEU A 486 -13.07 14.45 -8.14
CA LEU A 486 -13.82 15.62 -7.65
C LEU A 486 -15.27 15.65 -8.17
N VAL A 487 -16.24 15.57 -7.27
CA VAL A 487 -17.68 15.49 -7.56
C VAL A 487 -18.53 16.49 -6.76
N PRO A 488 -19.70 16.91 -7.27
CA PRO A 488 -20.69 17.68 -6.52
C PRO A 488 -21.54 16.80 -5.58
N TYR A 489 -21.79 17.30 -4.39
CA TYR A 489 -22.63 16.73 -3.33
C TYR A 489 -23.96 17.48 -3.21
N LYS A 490 -25.03 16.79 -2.77
CA LYS A 490 -26.37 17.39 -2.55
C LYS A 490 -26.46 18.21 -1.26
N LYS A 491 -25.59 17.95 -0.29
CA LYS A 491 -25.48 18.65 0.99
C LYS A 491 -24.09 19.31 1.05
N PRO A 492 -23.92 20.43 1.77
CA PRO A 492 -22.60 20.99 1.99
C PRO A 492 -21.76 20.00 2.79
N LEU A 493 -20.46 19.92 2.49
CA LEU A 493 -19.52 19.10 3.25
C LEU A 493 -19.32 19.66 4.68
N PRO A 494 -18.90 18.82 5.66
CA PRO A 494 -18.39 19.29 6.95
C PRO A 494 -17.26 20.31 6.75
N ILE A 495 -17.11 21.27 7.67
CA ILE A 495 -16.19 22.41 7.49
C ILE A 495 -14.73 21.95 7.34
N ASP A 496 -14.31 20.98 8.14
CA ASP A 496 -13.01 20.29 8.14
C ASP A 496 -12.57 19.77 6.76
N TYR A 497 -13.55 19.47 5.89
CA TYR A 497 -13.36 18.83 4.58
C TYR A 497 -13.68 19.77 3.39
N ARG A 498 -13.83 21.08 3.63
CA ARG A 498 -14.05 22.08 2.57
C ARG A 498 -12.73 22.51 1.95
N ASN A 499 -12.26 21.68 1.04
CA ASN A 499 -10.93 21.77 0.43
C ASN A 499 -10.75 22.87 -0.65
N PHE A 500 -11.74 23.74 -0.88
CA PHE A 500 -11.71 24.74 -1.97
C PHE A 500 -12.29 26.12 -1.60
N ALA A 501 -11.43 27.13 -1.49
CA ALA A 501 -11.84 28.54 -1.45
C ALA A 501 -12.35 29.04 -2.83
N HIS A 502 -11.71 28.58 -3.92
CA HIS A 502 -12.13 28.86 -5.29
C HIS A 502 -11.98 27.61 -6.16
N LEU A 503 -12.94 27.39 -7.07
CA LEU A 503 -12.92 26.27 -8.01
C LEU A 503 -13.39 26.76 -9.39
N HIS A 504 -12.58 26.52 -10.42
CA HIS A 504 -12.83 27.06 -11.75
C HIS A 504 -14.17 26.59 -12.34
N GLY A 505 -15.04 27.53 -12.71
CA GLY A 505 -16.37 27.26 -13.25
C GLY A 505 -17.47 27.11 -12.19
N VAL A 506 -17.14 27.25 -10.90
CA VAL A 506 -18.10 27.17 -9.78
C VAL A 506 -18.14 28.52 -9.04
N ARG A 507 -19.34 28.98 -8.67
CA ARG A 507 -19.50 30.19 -7.86
C ARG A 507 -18.94 29.95 -6.46
N HIS A 508 -18.35 30.96 -5.83
CA HIS A 508 -17.75 30.88 -4.48
C HIS A 508 -18.66 30.20 -3.45
N GLU A 509 -19.94 30.59 -3.34
CA GLU A 509 -20.91 29.97 -2.42
C GLU A 509 -21.19 28.48 -2.67
N GLY A 510 -20.85 27.98 -3.86
CA GLY A 510 -21.04 26.61 -4.31
C GLY A 510 -19.86 25.69 -4.04
N THR A 511 -18.66 26.19 -3.71
CA THR A 511 -17.47 25.34 -3.52
C THR A 511 -17.61 24.36 -2.36
N LYS A 512 -18.33 24.75 -1.30
CA LYS A 512 -18.70 23.91 -0.14
C LYS A 512 -19.49 22.63 -0.47
N TYR A 513 -19.94 22.45 -1.71
CA TYR A 513 -20.60 21.25 -2.21
C TYR A 513 -19.67 20.35 -3.05
N TYR A 514 -18.38 20.67 -3.19
CA TYR A 514 -17.44 19.90 -4.01
C TYR A 514 -16.32 19.28 -3.17
N GLY A 515 -16.08 17.98 -3.38
CA GLY A 515 -15.00 17.22 -2.75
C GLY A 515 -14.66 15.97 -3.55
N GLY A 516 -13.58 15.28 -3.17
CA GLY A 516 -13.24 13.96 -3.69
C GLY A 516 -14.30 12.92 -3.32
N SER A 517 -14.63 12.02 -4.24
CA SER A 517 -15.73 11.06 -4.08
C SER A 517 -15.47 9.94 -3.05
N VAL A 518 -14.34 9.94 -2.37
CA VAL A 518 -13.93 8.93 -1.38
C VAL A 518 -13.88 9.61 -0.02
N GLU A 519 -14.81 9.25 0.85
CA GLU A 519 -14.99 9.87 2.17
C GLU A 519 -13.71 9.77 3.01
N LEU A 520 -13.18 8.55 3.17
CA LEU A 520 -11.98 8.20 3.96
C LEU A 520 -10.69 8.95 3.59
N ALA A 521 -10.68 9.73 2.51
CA ALA A 521 -9.54 10.53 2.12
C ALA A 521 -9.77 12.01 2.50
N ASP A 522 -10.43 12.31 3.62
CA ASP A 522 -10.85 13.67 4.06
C ASP A 522 -11.61 14.47 2.97
N PHE A 523 -12.36 13.78 2.10
CA PHE A 523 -12.92 14.33 0.85
C PHE A 523 -11.90 15.09 -0.03
N CYS A 524 -10.62 14.74 0.06
CA CYS A 524 -9.57 15.26 -0.80
C CYS A 524 -9.70 14.67 -2.19
N PRO A 525 -9.82 15.50 -3.25
CA PRO A 525 -9.87 15.00 -4.61
C PRO A 525 -8.49 14.66 -5.15
N TYR A 526 -8.38 13.51 -5.81
CA TYR A 526 -7.15 13.02 -6.42
C TYR A 526 -7.40 12.33 -7.76
N ASN A 527 -6.31 12.14 -8.51
CA ASN A 527 -6.34 11.36 -9.75
C ASN A 527 -6.47 9.88 -9.37
N GLN A 528 -7.65 9.30 -9.63
CA GLN A 528 -7.99 7.93 -9.27
C GLN A 528 -8.12 7.05 -10.52
N GLU A 529 -7.56 5.84 -10.48
CA GLU A 529 -7.85 4.75 -11.43
C GLU A 529 -9.38 4.46 -11.54
N PHE A 530 -9.79 3.89 -12.67
CA PHE A 530 -11.19 3.62 -12.98
C PHE A 530 -11.38 2.33 -13.80
N GLU A 531 -12.62 1.84 -13.84
CA GLU A 531 -13.02 0.66 -14.61
C GLU A 531 -13.94 1.03 -15.78
N TRP A 532 -13.71 0.41 -16.94
CA TRP A 532 -14.70 0.31 -18.00
C TRP A 532 -15.59 -0.92 -17.75
N ARG A 533 -16.90 -0.68 -17.65
CA ARG A 533 -17.92 -1.73 -17.66
C ARG A 533 -18.72 -1.63 -18.96
N ALA A 534 -18.73 -2.69 -19.75
CA ALA A 534 -19.58 -2.76 -20.94
C ALA A 534 -21.04 -2.98 -20.51
N VAL A 535 -21.97 -2.26 -21.13
CA VAL A 535 -23.41 -2.45 -20.84
C VAL A 535 -23.80 -3.88 -21.23
N ASN A 536 -24.43 -4.59 -20.30
CA ASN A 536 -24.87 -5.99 -20.41
C ASN A 536 -23.74 -7.03 -20.59
N SER A 537 -22.49 -6.73 -20.22
CA SER A 537 -21.45 -7.76 -20.04
C SER A 537 -20.92 -7.80 -18.59
N THR A 538 -20.40 -8.96 -18.19
CA THR A 538 -19.59 -9.13 -16.97
C THR A 538 -18.14 -8.66 -17.16
N ASP A 539 -17.72 -8.35 -18.40
CA ASP A 539 -16.36 -7.91 -18.70
C ASP A 539 -16.04 -6.57 -18.03
N ARG A 540 -15.04 -6.62 -17.15
CA ARG A 540 -14.40 -5.46 -16.53
C ARG A 540 -13.01 -5.28 -17.12
N ARG A 541 -12.65 -4.04 -17.42
CA ARG A 541 -11.29 -3.63 -17.77
C ARG A 541 -10.92 -2.48 -16.84
N ASP A 542 -9.83 -2.62 -16.09
CA ASP A 542 -9.28 -1.48 -15.36
C ASP A 542 -8.49 -0.57 -16.32
N SER A 543 -7.83 0.44 -15.77
CA SER A 543 -7.14 1.50 -16.51
C SER A 543 -5.61 1.30 -16.61
N ARG A 544 -5.08 0.14 -16.17
CA ARG A 544 -3.65 -0.19 -16.24
C ARG A 544 -3.18 -0.35 -17.68
N CYS A 545 -2.07 0.29 -18.05
CA CYS A 545 -1.53 0.26 -19.40
C CYS A 545 -0.81 -1.08 -19.72
N GLU A 546 -0.31 -1.80 -18.72
CA GLU A 546 0.46 -3.03 -18.90
C GLU A 546 -0.39 -4.27 -19.24
N LEU A 547 -1.70 -4.20 -19.01
CA LEU A 547 -2.61 -5.32 -19.25
C LEU A 547 -3.14 -5.34 -20.69
N LEU A 548 -2.77 -6.38 -21.44
CA LEU A 548 -3.24 -6.59 -22.82
C LEU A 548 -4.78 -6.62 -22.94
N GLY A 549 -5.48 -7.09 -21.90
CA GLY A 549 -6.95 -7.14 -21.86
C GLY A 549 -7.64 -5.76 -21.85
N ASN A 550 -6.92 -4.70 -21.48
CA ASN A 550 -7.45 -3.33 -21.45
C ASN A 550 -7.43 -2.66 -22.85
N ALA A 551 -6.81 -3.28 -23.85
CA ALA A 551 -6.75 -2.76 -25.21
C ALA A 551 -8.17 -2.45 -25.78
N PRO A 552 -8.35 -1.34 -26.52
CA PRO A 552 -9.58 -1.09 -27.26
C PRO A 552 -9.82 -2.18 -28.31
N THR A 553 -11.07 -2.65 -28.40
CA THR A 553 -11.44 -3.87 -29.16
C THR A 553 -11.56 -3.67 -30.68
N ASP A 554 -11.63 -2.43 -31.17
CA ASP A 554 -11.61 -2.11 -32.60
C ASP A 554 -10.88 -0.78 -32.90
N SER A 555 -10.63 -0.50 -34.19
CA SER A 555 -9.91 0.69 -34.64
C SER A 555 -10.71 1.99 -34.46
N VAL A 556 -12.03 1.91 -34.29
CA VAL A 556 -12.95 3.04 -34.10
C VAL A 556 -12.94 3.51 -32.65
N ALA A 557 -12.90 2.58 -31.70
CA ALA A 557 -12.67 2.82 -30.29
C ALA A 557 -11.25 3.36 -30.02
N ASN A 558 -10.23 2.84 -30.74
CA ASN A 558 -8.85 3.30 -30.60
C ASN A 558 -8.53 4.63 -31.33
N ALA A 559 -9.36 5.65 -31.14
CA ALA A 559 -9.23 6.95 -31.80
C ALA A 559 -7.90 7.68 -31.47
N VAL A 560 -7.33 7.39 -30.30
CA VAL A 560 -6.10 8.02 -29.77
C VAL A 560 -4.81 7.17 -29.97
N LEU A 561 -4.91 6.06 -30.71
CA LEU A 561 -3.79 5.20 -31.13
C LEU A 561 -2.99 4.52 -30.00
N GLU A 562 -3.68 4.16 -28.93
CA GLU A 562 -3.14 3.51 -27.73
C GLU A 562 -2.65 2.07 -27.98
N ILE A 563 -1.65 1.67 -27.21
CA ILE A 563 -1.19 0.28 -27.07
C ILE A 563 -1.18 -0.06 -25.59
N TYR A 564 -1.78 -1.18 -25.25
CA TYR A 564 -1.70 -1.81 -23.94
C TYR A 564 -0.79 -3.05 -24.00
N GLY A 565 -0.24 -3.48 -22.86
CA GLY A 565 0.67 -4.61 -22.72
C GLY A 565 1.95 -4.26 -21.95
N ILE A 566 2.72 -5.27 -21.52
CA ILE A 566 3.85 -5.14 -20.57
C ILE A 566 4.87 -4.03 -20.90
N GLY A 567 5.04 -3.68 -22.18
CA GLY A 567 5.91 -2.59 -22.64
C GLY A 567 5.23 -1.22 -22.80
N SER A 568 4.07 -1.01 -22.18
CA SER A 568 3.27 0.21 -22.25
C SER A 568 3.16 0.95 -20.92
N ARG A 569 3.07 2.27 -21.02
CA ARG A 569 2.89 3.21 -19.90
C ARG A 569 1.99 4.36 -20.36
N CYS A 570 1.47 5.11 -19.42
CA CYS A 570 0.67 6.30 -19.64
C CYS A 570 1.53 7.51 -20.03
N PHE A 571 1.13 8.21 -21.08
CA PHE A 571 1.70 9.50 -21.47
C PHE A 571 0.63 10.59 -21.46
N ASP A 572 0.98 11.75 -20.92
CA ASP A 572 0.14 12.93 -20.97
C ASP A 572 0.08 13.51 -22.39
N LEU A 573 -1.06 14.11 -22.73
CA LEU A 573 -1.32 14.69 -24.04
C LEU A 573 -1.28 16.21 -23.93
N ALA A 574 -0.48 16.86 -24.76
CA ALA A 574 -0.36 18.32 -24.80
C ALA A 574 -1.50 18.99 -25.58
N ALA A 575 -2.37 18.22 -26.23
CA ALA A 575 -3.61 18.68 -26.86
C ALA A 575 -4.56 17.50 -27.10
N TYR A 576 -5.87 17.79 -27.15
CA TYR A 576 -6.89 16.84 -27.56
C TYR A 576 -6.60 16.23 -28.93
N TRP A 577 -6.89 14.94 -29.09
CA TRP A 577 -6.85 14.29 -30.40
C TRP A 577 -8.01 14.73 -31.28
N THR A 578 -7.77 14.76 -32.59
CA THR A 578 -8.81 15.02 -33.60
C THR A 578 -8.79 13.99 -34.71
N GLU A 579 -9.99 13.61 -35.20
CA GLU A 579 -10.17 12.89 -36.46
C GLU A 579 -10.77 13.82 -37.51
N ARG A 580 -10.22 13.80 -38.74
CA ARG A 580 -10.68 14.66 -39.85
C ARG A 580 -10.88 13.84 -41.13
N LYS A 581 -12.06 13.96 -41.77
CA LYS A 581 -12.37 13.33 -43.07
C LYS A 581 -13.43 14.14 -43.82
N CYS A 582 -13.09 14.60 -45.03
CA CYS A 582 -14.01 15.28 -45.95
C CYS A 582 -14.93 16.34 -45.30
N GLY A 583 -14.34 17.27 -44.54
CA GLY A 583 -15.07 18.35 -43.83
C GLY A 583 -15.63 17.98 -42.45
N ARG A 584 -15.74 16.68 -42.10
CA ARG A 584 -16.10 16.25 -40.74
C ARG A 584 -14.89 16.28 -39.83
N ILE A 585 -15.04 16.88 -38.64
CA ILE A 585 -14.03 16.91 -37.57
C ILE A 585 -14.67 16.33 -36.31
N ARG A 586 -13.95 15.41 -35.64
CA ARG A 586 -14.28 14.93 -34.28
C ARG A 586 -13.14 15.31 -33.36
N THR A 587 -13.46 15.83 -32.18
CA THR A 587 -12.46 16.20 -31.16
C THR A 587 -12.71 15.38 -29.90
N TYR A 588 -11.64 14.76 -29.39
CA TYR A 588 -11.68 13.82 -28.28
C TYR A 588 -11.25 14.52 -26.99
N SER A 589 -12.08 15.46 -26.52
CA SER A 589 -11.75 16.36 -25.39
C SER A 589 -11.59 15.66 -24.04
N GLN A 590 -12.11 14.44 -23.90
CA GLN A 590 -11.96 13.61 -22.71
C GLN A 590 -10.57 12.96 -22.59
N PHE A 591 -9.79 12.92 -23.68
CA PHE A 591 -8.44 12.34 -23.67
C PHE A 591 -7.39 13.43 -23.49
N MET A 592 -6.78 13.43 -22.30
CA MET A 592 -5.62 14.25 -21.95
C MET A 592 -4.44 13.42 -21.44
N ALA A 593 -4.61 12.10 -21.41
CA ALA A 593 -3.57 11.07 -21.29
C ALA A 593 -4.00 9.82 -22.10
N GLY A 594 -3.02 8.98 -22.46
CA GLY A 594 -3.27 7.69 -23.13
C GLY A 594 -2.15 6.67 -22.92
N CYS A 595 -2.46 5.38 -23.02
CA CYS A 595 -1.49 4.28 -22.90
C CYS A 595 -0.72 4.05 -24.21
N TYR A 596 0.61 4.15 -24.17
CA TYR A 596 1.46 3.91 -25.35
C TYR A 596 2.63 3.00 -25.01
N ALA A 597 3.03 2.19 -26.00
CA ALA A 597 4.23 1.37 -25.88
C ALA A 597 5.48 2.24 -26.00
N PHE A 598 6.54 1.90 -25.28
CA PHE A 598 7.78 2.66 -25.31
C PHE A 598 9.01 1.76 -25.46
N VAL A 599 10.11 2.36 -25.92
CA VAL A 599 11.42 1.71 -26.06
C VAL A 599 12.49 2.66 -25.56
N CYS A 600 13.32 2.19 -24.62
CA CYS A 600 14.51 2.89 -24.16
C CYS A 600 15.70 2.42 -25.00
N SER A 601 16.22 3.27 -25.90
CA SER A 601 17.38 2.94 -26.74
C SER A 601 18.22 4.18 -27.05
N GLU A 602 19.54 4.01 -27.22
CA GLU A 602 20.49 5.10 -27.46
C GLU A 602 20.48 6.21 -26.38
N GLY A 603 20.12 5.85 -25.14
CA GLY A 603 19.94 6.80 -24.04
C GLY A 603 18.72 7.71 -24.19
N ARG A 604 17.74 7.33 -25.02
CA ARG A 604 16.51 8.09 -25.29
C ARG A 604 15.26 7.24 -25.13
N LEU A 605 14.17 7.93 -24.81
CA LEU A 605 12.83 7.37 -24.80
C LEU A 605 12.21 7.50 -26.19
N HIS A 606 11.65 6.41 -26.71
CA HIS A 606 10.94 6.38 -27.99
C HIS A 606 9.53 5.84 -27.81
N ILE A 607 8.54 6.54 -28.37
CA ILE A 607 7.11 6.21 -28.25
C ILE A 607 6.67 5.43 -29.50
N ARG A 608 5.90 4.36 -29.29
CA ARG A 608 5.30 3.51 -30.34
C ARG A 608 3.77 3.57 -30.26
N LEU A 609 3.14 3.76 -31.41
CA LEU A 609 1.68 3.92 -31.54
C LEU A 609 1.04 2.67 -32.15
N HIS A 610 -0.26 2.49 -31.91
CA HIS A 610 -1.04 1.36 -32.45
C HIS A 610 -0.84 1.16 -33.95
N ASN A 611 -0.59 -0.08 -34.39
CA ASN A 611 -0.29 -0.44 -35.78
C ASN A 611 0.82 0.40 -36.47
N SER A 612 1.76 0.99 -35.71
CA SER A 612 2.89 1.78 -36.26
C SER A 612 4.22 1.05 -36.07
N THR A 613 5.00 0.91 -37.15
CA THR A 613 6.43 0.57 -37.09
C THR A 613 7.30 1.78 -36.80
N ARG A 614 6.80 3.01 -37.06
CA ARG A 614 7.52 4.25 -36.76
C ARG A 614 7.53 4.50 -35.25
N LEU A 615 8.73 4.73 -34.73
CA LEU A 615 9.01 5.26 -33.40
C LEU A 615 9.08 6.80 -33.41
N TYR A 616 8.71 7.42 -32.30
CA TYR A 616 8.78 8.87 -32.10
C TYR A 616 9.70 9.19 -30.92
N THR A 617 10.82 9.86 -31.19
CA THR A 617 11.87 10.10 -30.18
C THR A 617 11.59 11.32 -29.30
N CYS A 618 11.70 11.11 -27.99
CA CYS A 618 11.79 12.16 -26.98
C CYS A 618 13.26 12.57 -26.79
N PHE A 619 13.58 13.81 -27.14
CA PHE A 619 14.91 14.42 -26.99
C PHE A 619 15.08 15.12 -25.64
N ARG A 620 13.98 15.58 -25.02
CA ARG A 620 13.97 16.23 -23.69
C ARG A 620 12.62 16.09 -22.98
N PRO A 621 12.57 16.20 -21.63
CA PRO A 621 11.32 16.29 -20.88
C PRO A 621 10.49 17.49 -21.35
N GLY A 622 9.15 17.37 -21.30
CA GLY A 622 8.22 18.42 -21.74
C GLY A 622 8.21 18.70 -23.25
N GLN A 623 8.96 17.93 -24.06
CA GLN A 623 8.85 18.04 -25.52
C GLN A 623 7.49 17.53 -25.99
N THR A 624 6.81 18.34 -26.80
CA THR A 624 5.59 17.92 -27.50
C THR A 624 5.93 17.17 -28.79
N VAL A 625 5.61 15.88 -28.84
CA VAL A 625 5.64 15.05 -30.05
C VAL A 625 4.33 15.20 -30.79
N HIS A 626 4.38 15.80 -31.98
CA HIS A 626 3.21 15.92 -32.84
C HIS A 626 3.03 14.68 -33.71
N ILE A 627 1.84 14.09 -33.65
CA ILE A 627 1.46 12.90 -34.41
C ILE A 627 0.40 13.28 -35.42
N ARG A 628 0.60 12.87 -36.66
CA ARG A 628 -0.34 13.02 -37.76
C ARG A 628 -0.30 11.76 -38.61
N ARG A 629 -1.41 11.04 -38.71
CA ARG A 629 -1.48 9.73 -39.37
C ARG A 629 -2.85 9.49 -40.00
N ILE A 630 -2.88 8.80 -41.14
CA ILE A 630 -4.13 8.30 -41.74
C ILE A 630 -4.39 6.88 -41.25
N VAL A 631 -5.57 6.61 -40.72
CA VAL A 631 -6.08 5.29 -40.31
C VAL A 631 -7.52 5.18 -40.81
N ASP A 632 -7.87 4.10 -41.52
CA ASP A 632 -9.22 3.84 -42.08
C ASP A 632 -9.81 5.03 -42.90
N GLY A 633 -8.91 5.77 -43.57
CA GLY A 633 -9.23 6.96 -44.35
C GLY A 633 -9.60 8.20 -43.51
N TRP A 634 -9.37 8.19 -42.20
CA TRP A 634 -9.46 9.35 -41.31
C TRP A 634 -8.07 9.86 -40.97
N LEU A 635 -7.88 11.18 -41.01
CA LEU A 635 -6.68 11.82 -40.51
C LEU A 635 -6.78 11.97 -38.99
N ARG A 636 -5.99 11.19 -38.26
CA ARG A 636 -5.80 11.27 -36.81
C ARG A 636 -4.64 12.20 -36.49
N GLU A 637 -4.89 13.21 -35.67
CA GLU A 637 -3.93 14.25 -35.32
C GLU A 637 -3.93 14.49 -33.79
N GLY A 638 -2.75 14.46 -33.18
CA GLY A 638 -2.57 14.50 -31.74
C GLY A 638 -1.20 15.05 -31.31
N ARG A 639 -1.02 15.24 -30.00
CA ARG A 639 0.21 15.77 -29.41
C ARG A 639 0.50 15.08 -28.07
N ILE A 640 1.56 14.30 -27.98
CA ILE A 640 1.99 13.62 -26.74
C ILE A 640 3.09 14.45 -26.08
N ALA A 641 3.04 14.62 -24.76
CA ALA A 641 4.11 15.22 -23.98
C ALA A 641 5.14 14.15 -23.56
N CYS A 642 6.43 14.42 -23.81
CA CYS A 642 7.51 13.53 -23.39
C CYS A 642 7.79 13.65 -21.89
N PRO A 643 7.66 12.57 -21.10
CA PRO A 643 8.09 12.56 -19.70
C PRO A 643 9.63 12.55 -19.58
N PRO A 644 10.17 12.80 -18.38
CA PRO A 644 11.56 12.50 -18.06
C PRO A 644 11.97 11.06 -18.39
N CYS A 645 13.12 10.91 -19.03
CA CYS A 645 13.62 9.59 -19.41
C CYS A 645 13.99 8.72 -18.20
N GLU A 646 14.34 9.33 -17.07
CA GLU A 646 14.71 8.61 -15.84
C GLU A 646 13.49 7.96 -15.15
N GLU A 647 12.28 8.54 -15.29
CA GLU A 647 11.01 7.94 -14.83
C GLU A 647 10.66 6.68 -15.63
N MET A 648 10.89 6.70 -16.94
CA MET A 648 10.44 5.64 -17.86
C MET A 648 11.48 4.53 -18.07
N CYS A 649 12.76 4.84 -17.91
CA CYS A 649 13.87 3.95 -18.26
C CYS A 649 14.78 3.63 -17.05
N PRO A 650 14.28 2.95 -16.00
CA PRO A 650 15.03 2.72 -14.76
C PRO A 650 16.34 1.95 -14.95
N GLN A 651 16.47 1.13 -16.01
CA GLN A 651 17.72 0.43 -16.33
C GLN A 651 18.87 1.37 -16.78
N ALA A 652 18.61 2.65 -17.05
CA ALA A 652 19.66 3.65 -17.25
C ALA A 652 20.37 4.06 -15.93
N ALA A 653 19.73 3.87 -14.77
CA ALA A 653 20.26 4.27 -13.47
C ALA A 653 21.23 3.24 -12.86
N ALA A 654 21.09 1.94 -13.18
CA ALA A 654 22.00 0.90 -12.71
C ALA A 654 23.47 1.17 -13.10
N GLY A 655 23.70 1.82 -14.24
CA GLY A 655 25.03 2.27 -14.68
C GLY A 655 25.63 3.45 -13.91
N LYS A 656 24.83 4.21 -13.13
CA LYS A 656 25.34 5.25 -12.21
C LYS A 656 25.86 4.62 -10.90
N GLN A 657 25.25 3.53 -10.43
CA GLN A 657 25.59 2.93 -9.14
C GLN A 657 26.93 2.17 -9.17
N LEU A 658 27.26 1.49 -10.27
CA LEU A 658 28.63 0.96 -10.47
C LEU A 658 29.69 2.06 -10.56
N ARG A 659 29.38 3.22 -11.18
CA ARG A 659 30.33 4.33 -11.29
C ARG A 659 30.69 4.95 -9.94
N SER A 660 29.74 5.03 -9.00
CA SER A 660 30.01 5.49 -7.62
C SER A 660 31.10 4.63 -6.95
N VAL A 661 31.02 3.31 -7.12
CA VAL A 661 31.99 2.36 -6.55
C VAL A 661 33.33 2.40 -7.28
N ASP A 662 33.32 2.51 -8.62
CA ASP A 662 34.54 2.63 -9.43
C ASP A 662 35.29 3.96 -9.19
N ASP A 663 34.57 5.08 -9.01
CA ASP A 663 35.16 6.38 -8.70
C ASP A 663 35.69 6.42 -7.25
N GLN A 664 35.04 5.75 -6.29
CA GLN A 664 35.59 5.53 -4.94
C GLN A 664 36.85 4.65 -4.96
N LEU A 665 36.88 3.58 -5.76
CA LEU A 665 38.07 2.73 -5.94
C LEU A 665 39.22 3.47 -6.64
N ARG A 666 38.92 4.30 -7.65
CA ARG A 666 39.91 5.16 -8.32
C ARG A 666 40.47 6.24 -7.39
N SER A 667 39.63 6.84 -6.54
CA SER A 667 40.05 7.76 -5.48
C SER A 667 41.06 7.12 -4.52
N LEU A 668 40.78 5.88 -4.08
CA LEU A 668 41.69 5.10 -3.22
C LEU A 668 43.01 4.71 -3.93
N MET A 669 42.98 4.41 -5.23
CA MET A 669 44.19 4.09 -5.99
C MET A 669 45.05 5.32 -6.33
N VAL A 670 44.47 6.52 -6.48
CA VAL A 670 45.24 7.75 -6.74
C VAL A 670 46.01 8.22 -5.49
N ASN A 671 45.46 8.04 -4.29
CA ASN A 671 46.15 8.37 -3.03
C ASN A 671 47.27 7.40 -2.64
N SER A 672 47.47 6.29 -3.37
CA SER A 672 48.52 5.30 -3.08
C SER A 672 49.88 5.62 -3.74
N ASN A 673 49.96 6.64 -4.61
CA ASN A 673 51.19 7.01 -5.33
C ASN A 673 51.93 8.24 -4.77
N GLN A 674 51.57 8.72 -3.57
CA GLN A 674 52.21 9.89 -2.94
C GLN A 674 53.03 9.57 -1.68
N LEU A 675 53.40 8.30 -1.49
CA LEU A 675 54.15 7.79 -0.32
C LEU A 675 55.29 6.82 -0.71
N MET A 676 56.02 7.13 -1.79
CA MET A 676 57.21 6.38 -2.24
C MET A 676 58.45 7.25 -2.49
N VAL A 677 58.55 8.41 -1.82
CA VAL A 677 59.80 9.19 -1.69
C VAL A 677 59.90 9.78 -0.28
N SER A 678 60.37 8.99 0.69
CA SER A 678 61.03 9.42 1.95
C SER A 678 61.19 8.26 2.94
N PHE A 679 62.08 7.29 2.69
CA PHE A 679 62.61 6.39 3.74
C PHE A 679 63.94 5.74 3.33
N PHE A 680 64.95 6.57 3.02
CA PHE A 680 66.36 6.18 3.13
C PHE A 680 66.91 6.76 4.43
N LEU A 681 67.18 5.90 5.43
CA LEU A 681 68.26 5.96 6.44
C LEU A 681 67.90 5.02 7.61
N GLY A 682 68.74 3.99 7.81
CA GLY A 682 68.37 2.77 8.54
C GLY A 682 68.41 2.79 10.07
N LYS A 683 67.97 1.65 10.65
CA LYS A 683 68.72 0.86 11.66
C LYS A 683 68.00 -0.46 12.02
N SER A 684 68.67 -1.57 11.70
CA SER A 684 68.96 -2.75 12.55
C SER A 684 67.89 -3.44 13.42
N LEU A 685 67.79 -4.78 13.21
CA LEU A 685 67.48 -5.88 14.19
C LEU A 685 66.00 -6.01 14.65
N LEU A 686 65.38 -7.19 14.83
CA LEU A 686 65.81 -8.61 14.91
C LEU A 686 64.68 -9.59 14.45
N PHE A 687 65.04 -10.84 14.12
CA PHE A 687 64.17 -11.99 13.72
C PHE A 687 63.70 -12.83 14.94
N PRO A 688 62.61 -13.65 14.87
CA PRO A 688 62.56 -14.99 14.22
C PRO A 688 61.32 -15.20 13.31
N ARG A 689 61.36 -15.94 12.17
CA ARG A 689 61.38 -17.42 11.98
C ARG A 689 60.20 -18.14 12.70
N GLN A 690 59.43 -19.04 12.08
CA GLN A 690 59.68 -19.89 10.91
C GLN A 690 58.38 -20.43 10.26
N THR A 691 58.55 -21.03 9.05
CA THR A 691 57.68 -22.03 8.35
C THR A 691 56.27 -21.57 7.88
N THR A 692 55.81 -21.82 6.64
CA THR A 692 56.45 -22.33 5.40
C THR A 692 55.66 -21.93 4.13
N THR A 693 56.18 -22.20 2.92
CA THR A 693 55.53 -21.98 1.62
C THR A 693 55.32 -23.28 0.81
N THR A 694 54.08 -23.69 0.57
CA THR A 694 53.60 -24.44 -0.63
C THR A 694 52.09 -24.68 -0.52
N GLU A 695 51.26 -23.84 -1.18
CA GLU A 695 49.90 -24.16 -1.71
C GLU A 695 49.13 -22.89 -2.16
N VAL A 696 49.73 -22.07 -3.05
CA VAL A 696 49.00 -21.02 -3.80
C VAL A 696 49.40 -21.03 -5.29
N LYS A 697 49.85 -22.19 -5.80
CA LYS A 697 50.34 -22.34 -7.18
C LYS A 697 49.36 -23.01 -8.14
N GLU A 698 48.14 -23.31 -7.70
CA GLU A 698 47.17 -24.07 -8.50
C GLU A 698 45.85 -23.32 -8.81
N MET A 699 45.75 -22.03 -8.48
CA MET A 699 44.56 -21.21 -8.78
C MET A 699 44.80 -20.07 -9.79
N PHE A 700 46.04 -19.85 -10.23
CA PHE A 700 46.43 -18.75 -11.14
C PHE A 700 46.81 -19.16 -12.57
N SER A 701 46.56 -20.41 -12.96
CA SER A 701 46.87 -20.94 -14.29
C SER A 701 45.62 -21.42 -15.05
N ARG A 702 44.64 -20.52 -15.26
CA ARG A 702 43.45 -20.81 -16.11
C ARG A 702 42.66 -19.60 -16.66
N SER A 703 43.27 -18.41 -16.76
CA SER A 703 42.59 -17.23 -17.36
C SER A 703 43.50 -16.29 -18.18
N ILE A 704 44.62 -16.79 -18.71
CA ILE A 704 45.48 -16.05 -19.65
C ILE A 704 45.92 -17.01 -20.76
N ASN A 705 45.06 -17.20 -21.78
CA ASN A 705 45.44 -17.68 -23.13
C ASN A 705 44.21 -17.79 -24.06
N SER A 706 43.71 -16.66 -24.60
CA SER A 706 43.02 -16.63 -25.91
C SER A 706 42.71 -15.20 -26.38
N THR A 707 43.74 -14.42 -26.72
CA THR A 707 43.57 -13.18 -27.49
C THR A 707 44.32 -13.29 -28.81
N LYS A 708 43.67 -13.83 -29.86
CA LYS A 708 43.94 -13.52 -31.28
C LYS A 708 42.90 -14.17 -32.21
N ALA A 709 42.34 -13.34 -33.11
CA ALA A 709 41.47 -13.66 -34.26
C ALA A 709 40.11 -14.32 -33.91
N ILE A 710 38.93 -13.76 -34.21
CA ILE A 710 38.43 -13.31 -35.52
C ILE A 710 37.29 -12.26 -35.37
N SER A 711 37.33 -11.24 -36.24
CA SER A 711 36.26 -10.40 -36.82
C SER A 711 34.97 -9.99 -36.05
N ALA A 712 34.73 -8.66 -36.08
CA ALA A 712 33.44 -7.97 -36.22
C ALA A 712 32.29 -8.20 -35.22
N ILE A 713 32.21 -7.31 -34.22
CA ILE A 713 31.02 -6.47 -33.88
C ILE A 713 31.55 -5.25 -33.11
N ILE A 714 31.06 -4.04 -33.42
CA ILE A 714 31.47 -2.79 -32.75
C ILE A 714 30.38 -2.37 -31.76
N PRO A 715 30.65 -2.32 -30.44
CA PRO A 715 29.80 -1.62 -29.48
C PRO A 715 30.44 -0.29 -29.05
N CYS A 716 29.97 0.82 -29.61
CA CYS A 716 30.36 2.17 -29.19
C CYS A 716 29.73 2.55 -27.84
N HIS A 717 30.35 2.13 -26.72
CA HIS A 717 29.95 2.59 -25.39
C HIS A 717 30.55 3.98 -25.06
N ARG A 718 29.83 5.06 -25.40
CA ARG A 718 29.97 6.39 -24.76
C ARG A 718 28.64 7.16 -24.79
N CYS A 719 27.93 7.16 -23.67
CA CYS A 719 26.77 8.04 -23.46
C CYS A 719 27.13 9.16 -22.48
N LEU A 720 27.29 10.36 -23.02
CA LEU A 720 27.21 11.64 -22.31
C LEU A 720 26.08 12.43 -22.97
N CYS A 721 25.16 12.98 -22.18
CA CYS A 721 24.11 13.86 -22.70
C CYS A 721 24.75 15.19 -23.11
N LEU A 722 25.01 15.37 -24.40
CA LEU A 722 25.54 16.62 -24.94
C LEU A 722 24.39 17.63 -25.19
N PRO A 723 24.57 18.92 -24.83
CA PRO A 723 23.67 19.98 -25.26
C PRO A 723 23.81 20.24 -26.78
N PRO A 724 22.82 20.87 -27.43
CA PRO A 724 22.88 21.16 -28.86
C PRO A 724 24.02 22.16 -29.18
N PRO A 725 24.66 22.04 -30.36
CA PRO A 725 25.67 22.99 -30.79
C PRO A 725 25.05 24.38 -31.02
N ARG A 726 25.68 25.42 -30.47
CA ARG A 726 25.36 26.81 -30.82
C ARG A 726 25.88 27.11 -32.24
N PRO A 727 25.19 27.94 -33.04
CA PRO A 727 25.72 28.38 -34.33
C PRO A 727 27.01 29.20 -34.15
N SER A 728 27.95 29.00 -35.06
CA SER A 728 29.28 29.64 -35.04
C SER A 728 29.20 31.13 -35.39
N LEU A 729 29.68 31.98 -34.47
CA LEU A 729 30.00 33.39 -34.74
C LEU A 729 31.35 33.48 -35.48
N SER A 730 31.33 34.00 -36.70
CA SER A 730 32.52 34.39 -37.45
C SER A 730 33.01 35.78 -36.99
N LEU A 731 34.29 35.88 -36.65
CA LEU A 731 34.97 37.12 -36.26
C LEU A 731 35.15 38.08 -37.44
N ALA A 732 34.88 39.38 -37.21
CA ALA A 732 35.41 40.47 -38.03
C ALA A 732 35.61 41.76 -37.21
N VAL A 733 36.88 42.08 -36.94
CA VAL A 733 37.51 43.43 -36.93
C VAL A 733 36.94 44.57 -36.04
N PHE A 734 37.77 45.03 -35.09
CA PHE A 734 37.65 46.29 -34.33
C PHE A 734 37.98 47.54 -35.19
N PRO A 735 37.41 48.74 -34.87
CA PRO A 735 38.19 49.68 -34.05
C PRO A 735 37.40 50.44 -32.94
N LEU A 736 38.17 50.95 -31.98
CA LEU A 736 37.83 51.84 -30.85
C LEU A 736 37.78 53.34 -31.30
N PRO A 737 37.59 54.34 -30.41
CA PRO A 737 36.61 54.50 -29.32
C PRO A 737 35.97 55.93 -29.26
N SER A 738 34.93 56.14 -28.44
CA SER A 738 34.71 57.46 -27.77
C SER A 738 33.82 57.40 -26.52
N ARG A 739 34.24 58.13 -25.48
CA ARG A 739 33.48 58.57 -24.29
C ARG A 739 32.99 60.02 -24.56
N PRO A 740 31.98 60.60 -23.87
CA PRO A 740 31.94 60.71 -22.40
C PRO A 740 30.54 60.61 -21.73
N SER A 741 30.45 61.10 -20.50
CA SER A 741 29.45 60.80 -19.46
C SER A 741 28.48 61.99 -19.14
N PRO A 742 27.96 62.25 -17.90
CA PRO A 742 26.56 61.96 -17.56
C PRO A 742 25.74 63.14 -16.96
N SER A 743 24.44 62.93 -16.71
CA SER A 743 23.59 63.77 -15.83
C SER A 743 22.40 62.93 -15.32
N MET A 744 22.27 62.56 -14.04
CA MET A 744 21.77 63.37 -12.90
C MET A 744 20.50 64.19 -13.18
N THR A 745 19.35 63.76 -12.64
CA THR A 745 18.50 64.59 -11.76
C THR A 745 17.41 63.78 -11.03
N LEU A 746 17.30 64.04 -9.74
CA LEU A 746 16.19 63.83 -8.78
C LEU A 746 16.00 65.21 -8.09
N PRO A 747 15.04 65.46 -7.17
CA PRO A 747 13.87 64.70 -6.69
C PRO A 747 12.55 65.53 -6.87
N SER A 748 11.36 65.20 -6.34
CA SER A 748 10.93 65.49 -4.95
C SER A 748 9.43 65.17 -4.67
N THR A 749 9.14 64.62 -3.48
CA THR A 749 7.95 64.87 -2.59
C THR A 749 6.49 64.68 -3.09
N SER A 750 5.49 64.20 -2.31
CA SER A 750 5.43 63.59 -0.96
C SER A 750 3.98 63.13 -0.60
N ARG A 751 3.80 62.38 0.52
CA ARG A 751 2.55 62.09 1.30
C ARG A 751 1.49 61.18 0.63
N VAL A 752 1.27 59.92 1.04
CA VAL A 752 0.62 59.39 2.27
C VAL A 752 -0.92 59.64 2.31
N PRO A 753 -1.79 58.63 2.62
CA PRO A 753 -3.22 58.58 2.22
C PRO A 753 -4.17 58.89 3.44
N PRO A 754 -5.50 58.54 3.54
CA PRO A 754 -6.11 57.20 3.33
C PRO A 754 -7.63 57.10 2.92
N GLN A 755 -8.11 55.85 2.79
CA GLN A 755 -9.48 55.32 3.02
C GLN A 755 -10.70 55.58 2.09
N LEU A 756 -11.54 54.53 2.02
CA LEU A 756 -13.01 54.46 1.84
C LEU A 756 -13.65 54.88 0.50
N ARG A 757 -13.92 53.89 -0.36
CA ARG A 757 -15.29 53.32 -0.52
C ARG A 757 -15.26 51.96 -1.21
#